data_AF-A0A255XLK5-F1
#
_entry.id   AF-A0A255XLK5-F1
#
_cell.length_a   1.000
_cell.length_b   1.000
_cell.length_c   1.000
_cell.angle_alpha   90.00
_cell.angle_beta   90.00
_cell.angle_gamma   90.00
#
_symmetry.space_group_name_H-M   'P 1'
#
loop_
_entity.id
_entity.type
_entity.pdbx_description
1 polymer ?
#
loop_
_entity_poly.entity_id
_entity_poly.type
_entity_poly.pdbx_seq_one_letter_code
_entity_poly.pdbx_strand_id
1 'polypeptide(L)'
;MAIAGFNSTYYVQQYPDVLLAISQGVFKTAEEHFTKFGAKEGRNPNAFFDSKYYLAQNQDVLQAVAAGTFASAYDHYIKNGGTEGRVPSAALASFDGAKYLAANADVKAAGFTEKTAVSHYVLYGAAEGRSGTSSSTGQTVTLTTAQDSITGSDAADIIRGVAGAAVGAQDQTTLNSSDVLDGGKGEDALVVNMTGGGAYQGGATIKNIETLQIGSNLAAATFDYNVNAGSYEVTGVNKVVYDQITTGETLTVNNIVPTATGTVTPTLSWENEAGSAAGTIAATYRQASIQGTADNQAIVLKNVSAGAGGGVNGVMNIASGMEKFTITSDGTTANTLNNATGGTVDLTSGVSANNSASSSLKTVVINGAQEFGKKAGVIGSTGLTDRTAGVDGGITAGSTASNLISVASSVTEVDASAATGAVDIRFTQNTTKTTGDNVTFKGGSGDDYVEFELGNVSATGGAGADTFAFITTASGVTNSTYGSGDTVTGGAGSDALQLGLNGSGTYTLSTTEFANTTGVDVLDLRGATNTVTLSSAVVAAADAGTFTVRTDRIVQTSTTNSANAAGTGSQEDASTNTINITQLNAGQGISIVGGSGSDRIVGNNATINAATIIDAGTNAGTAGRYDTLTVVNSAVLDRTDLANVKGLEGLILVENVTGASQFNIELTSDFLLNNTQASNSTSTSIDDTVFQIGTVGAADGTALNAGDTVTIDISGLLNATRNGLATSITGRGIDVSSLTAAGVTINYVVDGATATTAQRDLVLKTDATGRAGLLSSAAFATGAAAASFEVTGTAGNDTITITGTTNDAVDAGAGNDAITLTGGVNLVAASTIEGGAGTDTLTVSGGSTLNAGTIQNVELLDLTGNTTMTSAQHGGFVAINGSGANTVTISDAASFTTSGTVENYVLGNFANSVTLSTGTTAVTGGTDADTISGTAAQLLAGTGGGFNAGTGTDTLNITSMAANTALTAAMVSNFETINVTGYTSGTLTLINGNFSATANTVNASTITANMTVDISGLTTANGATTVTLGSGNDTLATSITNGGNNNLTIDFGAGNATITDIAANGTGIFTFKATNTATATTSLNFAATTADLASGDVFDFNLDVVGIGATGASVARQVIVTAGANTTLLFDVDGNNIYSVGDIQITLVGQNIAAGAFNIVSGNLVIA
;
A
#
# COMPACT_ATOMS: atom_id res chain seq x y z
N MET A 1 -93.71 5.38 30.60
CA MET A 1 -92.47 6.15 30.86
C MET A 1 -91.31 5.19 30.73
N ALA A 2 -90.24 5.56 30.03
CA ALA A 2 -89.04 4.75 29.92
C ALA A 2 -88.35 4.64 31.29
N ILE A 3 -87.87 3.45 31.65
CA ILE A 3 -87.11 3.23 32.89
C ILE A 3 -85.69 3.72 32.63
N ALA A 4 -85.22 4.70 33.41
CA ALA A 4 -83.88 5.27 33.25
C ALA A 4 -82.82 4.15 33.35
N GLY A 5 -81.93 4.06 32.36
CA GLY A 5 -80.88 3.04 32.30
C GLY A 5 -81.34 1.63 31.91
N PHE A 6 -82.60 1.37 31.57
CA PHE A 6 -83.04 0.05 31.12
C PHE A 6 -82.66 -0.22 29.66
N ASN A 7 -82.10 -1.40 29.39
CA ASN A 7 -81.75 -1.83 28.04
C ASN A 7 -82.61 -3.04 27.64
N SER A 8 -83.61 -2.78 26.78
CA SER A 8 -84.56 -3.79 26.30
C SER A 8 -83.89 -4.97 25.62
N THR A 9 -82.90 -4.69 24.76
CA THR A 9 -82.16 -5.70 24.01
C THR A 9 -81.36 -6.61 24.94
N TYR A 10 -80.60 -6.01 25.87
CA TYR A 10 -79.86 -6.77 26.89
C TYR A 10 -80.82 -7.64 27.72
N TYR A 11 -81.93 -7.06 28.17
CA TYR A 11 -82.85 -7.73 29.07
C TYR A 11 -83.49 -8.98 28.45
N VAL A 12 -83.96 -8.91 27.19
CA VAL A 12 -84.55 -10.07 26.52
C VAL A 12 -83.50 -11.11 26.08
N GLN A 13 -82.26 -10.70 25.82
CA GLN A 13 -81.15 -11.61 25.57
C GLN A 13 -80.73 -12.37 26.84
N GLN A 14 -80.64 -11.66 27.97
CA GLN A 14 -80.25 -12.23 29.24
C GLN A 14 -81.34 -13.10 29.87
N TYR A 15 -82.61 -12.80 29.58
CA TYR A 15 -83.78 -13.49 30.11
C TYR A 15 -84.70 -14.01 28.98
N PRO A 16 -84.35 -15.13 28.34
CA PRO A 16 -85.11 -15.68 27.21
C PRO A 16 -86.57 -16.02 27.53
N ASP A 17 -86.88 -16.30 28.80
CA ASP A 17 -88.24 -16.52 29.29
C ASP A 17 -89.12 -15.27 29.16
N VAL A 18 -88.53 -14.08 29.30
CA VAL A 18 -89.22 -12.80 29.09
C VAL A 18 -89.49 -12.57 27.61
N LEU A 19 -88.53 -12.90 26.74
CA LEU A 19 -88.72 -12.83 25.29
C LEU A 19 -89.89 -13.71 24.85
N LEU A 20 -89.97 -14.94 25.38
CA LEU A 20 -91.08 -15.85 25.13
C LEU A 20 -92.41 -15.27 25.62
N ALA A 21 -92.47 -14.73 26.84
CA ALA A 21 -93.69 -14.13 27.40
C ALA A 21 -94.18 -12.90 26.61
N ILE A 22 -93.27 -12.10 26.05
CA ILE A 22 -93.61 -11.00 25.13
C ILE A 22 -94.15 -11.53 23.82
N SER A 23 -93.50 -12.53 23.22
CA SER A 23 -93.96 -13.15 21.97
C SER A 23 -95.35 -13.79 22.07
N GLN A 24 -95.72 -14.25 23.27
CA GLN A 24 -97.04 -14.81 23.59
C GLN A 24 -98.07 -13.74 23.98
N GLY A 25 -97.69 -12.45 23.99
CA GLY A 25 -98.58 -11.33 24.33
C GLY A 25 -98.91 -11.20 25.82
N VAL A 26 -98.24 -11.95 26.71
CA VAL A 26 -98.42 -11.86 28.17
C VAL A 26 -97.93 -10.51 28.71
N PHE A 27 -96.86 -9.97 28.12
CA PHE A 27 -96.36 -8.61 28.33
C PHE A 27 -96.22 -7.91 26.99
N LYS A 28 -96.47 -6.59 26.95
CA LYS A 28 -96.30 -5.81 25.71
C LYS A 28 -94.84 -5.49 25.43
N THR A 29 -94.03 -5.30 26.46
CA THR A 29 -92.59 -4.98 26.33
C THR A 29 -91.77 -5.57 27.48
N ALA A 30 -90.44 -5.61 27.31
CA ALA A 30 -89.51 -6.06 28.34
C ALA A 30 -89.51 -5.14 29.57
N GLU A 31 -89.68 -3.83 29.36
CA GLU A 31 -89.83 -2.82 30.42
C GLU A 31 -91.07 -3.10 31.27
N GLU A 32 -92.17 -3.53 30.65
CA GLU A 32 -93.41 -3.88 31.36
C GLU A 32 -93.16 -5.08 32.29
N HIS A 33 -92.49 -6.12 31.79
CA HIS A 33 -92.10 -7.26 32.62
C HIS A 33 -91.17 -6.83 33.76
N PHE A 34 -90.12 -6.07 33.45
CA PHE A 34 -89.15 -5.63 34.46
C PHE A 34 -89.80 -4.81 35.58
N THR A 35 -90.70 -3.89 35.23
CA THR A 35 -91.41 -3.05 36.21
C THR A 35 -92.33 -3.87 37.12
N LYS A 36 -93.09 -4.81 36.54
CA LYS A 36 -94.07 -5.59 37.30
C LYS A 36 -93.43 -6.70 38.13
N PHE A 37 -92.39 -7.34 37.61
CA PHE A 37 -91.81 -8.56 38.17
C PHE A 37 -90.28 -8.50 38.25
N GLY A 38 -89.60 -8.24 37.13
CA GLY A 38 -88.16 -8.45 37.00
C GLY A 38 -87.30 -7.71 38.04
N ALA A 39 -87.64 -6.47 38.38
CA ALA A 39 -86.92 -5.71 39.39
C ALA A 39 -86.98 -6.36 40.78
N LYS A 40 -88.14 -6.92 41.16
CA LYS A 40 -88.33 -7.62 42.45
C LYS A 40 -87.70 -9.01 42.46
N GLU A 41 -87.62 -9.64 41.30
CA GLU A 41 -86.91 -10.91 41.09
C GLU A 41 -85.39 -10.76 41.12
N GLY A 42 -84.86 -9.53 41.23
CA GLY A 42 -83.43 -9.25 41.21
C GLY A 42 -82.79 -9.43 39.84
N ARG A 43 -83.58 -9.29 38.76
CA ARG A 43 -83.07 -9.31 37.38
C ARG A 43 -82.36 -8.00 37.07
N ASN A 44 -81.34 -8.07 36.21
CA ASN A 44 -80.49 -6.94 35.86
C ASN A 44 -81.09 -6.17 34.67
N PRO A 45 -81.32 -4.85 34.77
CA PRO A 45 -81.94 -4.05 33.71
C PRO A 45 -81.01 -3.70 32.55
N ASN A 46 -79.69 -3.79 32.77
CA ASN A 46 -78.65 -3.53 31.78
C ASN A 46 -77.37 -4.31 32.18
N ALA A 47 -76.36 -4.33 31.29
CA ALA A 47 -75.12 -5.06 31.50
C ALA A 47 -74.22 -4.51 32.63
N PHE A 48 -74.49 -3.29 33.11
CA PHE A 48 -73.62 -2.54 34.02
C PHE A 48 -74.15 -2.46 35.45
N PHE A 49 -75.38 -2.91 35.69
CA PHE A 49 -75.98 -3.03 37.02
C PHE A 49 -76.23 -4.49 37.37
N ASP A 50 -75.64 -4.95 38.47
CA ASP A 50 -75.85 -6.30 38.99
C ASP A 50 -76.54 -6.22 40.35
N SER A 51 -77.81 -6.62 40.39
CA SER A 51 -78.64 -6.58 41.59
C SER A 51 -78.07 -7.44 42.72
N LYS A 52 -77.45 -8.59 42.43
CA LYS A 52 -76.89 -9.47 43.44
C LYS A 52 -75.61 -8.89 44.02
N TYR A 53 -74.71 -8.40 43.15
CA TYR A 53 -73.50 -7.70 43.58
C TYR A 53 -73.85 -6.46 44.41
N TYR A 54 -74.78 -5.64 43.92
CA TYR A 54 -75.14 -4.39 44.55
C TYR A 54 -75.69 -4.61 45.97
N LEU A 55 -76.55 -5.61 46.17
CA LEU A 55 -77.05 -5.97 47.50
C LEU A 55 -75.98 -6.60 48.39
N ALA A 56 -75.07 -7.40 47.83
CA ALA A 56 -73.97 -8.00 48.58
C ALA A 56 -73.00 -6.95 49.14
N GLN A 57 -72.67 -5.92 48.34
CA GLN A 57 -71.78 -4.83 48.74
C GLN A 57 -72.45 -3.79 49.64
N ASN A 58 -73.78 -3.71 49.62
CA ASN A 58 -74.55 -2.67 50.33
C ASN A 58 -75.58 -3.32 51.27
N GLN A 59 -75.11 -3.80 52.42
CA GLN A 59 -75.94 -4.53 53.39
C GLN A 59 -77.11 -3.70 53.95
N ASP A 60 -76.95 -2.38 54.04
CA ASP A 60 -78.00 -1.44 54.40
C ASP A 60 -79.12 -1.39 53.35
N VAL A 61 -78.77 -1.45 52.07
CA VAL A 61 -79.73 -1.52 50.95
C VAL A 61 -80.47 -2.85 50.95
N LEU A 62 -79.78 -3.96 51.22
CA LEU A 62 -80.40 -5.27 51.38
C LEU A 62 -81.48 -5.26 52.47
N GLN A 63 -81.17 -4.68 53.63
CA GLN A 63 -82.14 -4.53 54.72
C GLN A 63 -83.30 -3.61 54.33
N ALA A 64 -83.03 -2.50 53.65
CA ALA A 64 -84.06 -1.55 53.23
C ALA A 64 -85.02 -2.13 52.17
N VAL A 65 -84.52 -2.96 51.24
CA VAL A 65 -85.36 -3.68 50.26
C VAL A 65 -86.18 -4.77 50.96
N ALA A 66 -85.60 -5.53 51.89
CA ALA A 66 -86.31 -6.55 52.67
C ALA A 66 -87.42 -5.94 53.55
N ALA A 67 -87.19 -4.74 54.09
CA ALA A 67 -88.18 -3.96 54.84
C ALA A 67 -89.23 -3.26 53.94
N GLY A 68 -89.15 -3.40 52.61
CA GLY A 68 -90.06 -2.78 51.66
C GLY A 68 -89.90 -1.26 51.50
N THR A 69 -88.82 -0.67 52.02
CA THR A 69 -88.52 0.77 51.89
C THR A 69 -88.15 1.14 50.45
N PHE A 70 -87.47 0.24 49.74
CA PHE A 70 -87.21 0.32 48.30
C PHE A 70 -87.81 -0.89 47.60
N ALA A 71 -88.33 -0.69 46.38
CA ALA A 71 -89.00 -1.77 45.65
C ALA A 71 -88.04 -2.86 45.14
N SER A 72 -86.77 -2.52 44.93
CA SER A 72 -85.70 -3.41 44.49
C SER A 72 -84.31 -2.79 44.70
N ALA A 73 -83.25 -3.57 44.47
CA ALA A 73 -81.87 -3.08 44.45
C ALA A 73 -81.67 -1.95 43.42
N TYR A 74 -82.27 -2.11 42.23
CA TYR A 74 -82.19 -1.10 41.18
C TYR A 74 -82.97 0.17 41.52
N ASP A 75 -84.14 0.04 42.17
CA ASP A 75 -84.92 1.19 42.65
C ASP A 75 -84.09 2.05 43.64
N HIS A 76 -83.35 1.42 44.54
CA HIS A 76 -82.40 2.13 45.39
C HIS A 76 -81.28 2.80 44.57
N TYR A 77 -80.68 2.08 43.62
CA TYR A 77 -79.58 2.62 42.84
C TYR A 77 -79.97 3.89 42.06
N ILE A 78 -81.13 3.87 41.41
CA ILE A 78 -81.63 5.03 40.65
C ILE A 78 -81.96 6.21 41.56
N LYS A 79 -82.58 5.98 42.72
CA LYS A 79 -83.02 7.07 43.63
C LYS A 79 -81.88 7.64 44.47
N ASN A 80 -80.93 6.81 44.85
CA ASN A 80 -79.94 7.11 45.89
C ASN A 80 -78.54 6.65 45.50
N GLY A 81 -78.40 5.38 45.11
CA GLY A 81 -77.10 4.74 44.94
C GLY A 81 -76.16 5.44 43.97
N GLY A 82 -76.67 5.93 42.84
CA GLY A 82 -75.87 6.67 41.85
C GLY A 82 -75.33 7.98 42.42
N THR A 83 -76.14 8.74 43.17
CA THR A 83 -75.72 9.98 43.83
C THR A 83 -74.81 9.76 45.02
N GLU A 84 -74.94 8.62 45.69
CA GLU A 84 -74.07 8.21 46.80
C GLU A 84 -72.71 7.68 46.31
N GLY A 85 -72.55 7.46 44.99
CA GLY A 85 -71.35 6.91 44.37
C GLY A 85 -71.14 5.42 44.65
N ARG A 86 -72.22 4.67 44.87
CA ARG A 86 -72.13 3.22 45.11
C ARG A 86 -71.88 2.49 43.80
N VAL A 87 -70.96 1.54 43.83
CA VAL A 87 -70.57 0.76 42.65
C VAL A 87 -71.73 -0.18 42.24
N PRO A 88 -72.24 -0.11 41.01
CA PRO A 88 -73.43 -0.87 40.57
C PRO A 88 -73.16 -2.34 40.19
N SER A 89 -71.91 -2.70 39.87
CA SER A 89 -71.51 -4.06 39.48
C SER A 89 -70.02 -4.28 39.70
N ALA A 90 -69.58 -5.53 39.79
CA ALA A 90 -68.16 -5.86 39.93
C ALA A 90 -67.30 -5.32 38.77
N ALA A 91 -67.84 -5.32 37.55
CA ALA A 91 -67.16 -4.82 36.35
C ALA A 91 -66.83 -3.32 36.41
N LEU A 92 -67.52 -2.56 37.26
CA LEU A 92 -67.32 -1.13 37.44
C LEU A 92 -66.61 -0.78 38.77
N ALA A 93 -66.07 -1.76 39.48
CA ALA A 93 -65.35 -1.52 40.74
C ALA A 93 -64.08 -0.67 40.56
N SER A 94 -63.46 -0.73 39.37
CA SER A 94 -62.27 0.05 38.99
C SER A 94 -62.58 1.25 38.08
N PHE A 95 -63.84 1.68 38.00
CA PHE A 95 -64.23 2.82 37.17
C PHE A 95 -63.54 4.12 37.65
N ASP A 96 -62.77 4.77 36.78
CA ASP A 96 -62.07 6.03 37.06
C ASP A 96 -62.96 7.23 36.67
N GLY A 97 -63.65 7.79 37.66
CA GLY A 97 -64.54 8.92 37.45
C GLY A 97 -63.82 10.21 37.07
N ALA A 98 -62.56 10.40 37.46
CA ALA A 98 -61.79 11.59 37.11
C ALA A 98 -61.48 11.59 35.60
N LYS A 99 -61.01 10.45 35.08
CA LYS A 99 -60.76 10.28 33.64
C LYS A 99 -62.04 10.37 32.82
N TYR A 100 -63.12 9.74 33.27
CA TYR A 100 -64.40 9.82 32.57
C TYR A 100 -64.89 11.26 32.43
N LEU A 101 -64.77 12.09 33.47
CA LEU A 101 -65.14 13.50 33.41
C LEU A 101 -64.16 14.36 32.61
N ALA A 102 -62.88 14.00 32.56
CA ALA A 102 -61.89 14.67 31.70
C ALA A 102 -62.20 14.42 30.21
N ALA A 103 -62.60 13.20 29.85
CA ALA A 103 -62.99 12.85 28.48
C ALA A 103 -64.39 13.35 28.08
N ASN A 104 -65.26 13.65 29.06
CA ASN A 104 -66.66 14.04 28.84
C ASN A 104 -66.97 15.38 29.55
N ALA A 105 -66.45 16.47 28.96
CA ALA A 105 -66.54 17.80 29.55
C ALA A 105 -67.99 18.29 29.75
N ASP A 106 -68.92 17.85 28.92
CA ASP A 106 -70.35 18.12 29.03
C ASP A 106 -70.97 17.45 30.27
N VAL A 107 -70.54 16.24 30.61
CA VAL A 107 -70.97 15.52 31.82
C VAL A 107 -70.41 16.19 33.07
N LYS A 108 -69.16 16.68 33.01
CA LYS A 108 -68.57 17.50 34.09
C LYS A 108 -69.33 18.82 34.28
N ALA A 109 -69.69 19.48 33.18
CA ALA A 109 -70.47 20.72 33.21
C ALA A 109 -71.90 20.50 33.74
N ALA A 110 -72.49 19.31 33.54
CA ALA A 110 -73.77 18.91 34.11
C ALA A 110 -73.74 18.62 35.63
N GLY A 111 -72.58 18.81 36.29
CA GLY A 111 -72.45 18.74 37.75
C GLY A 111 -72.14 17.34 38.30
N PHE A 112 -71.82 16.36 37.45
CA PHE A 112 -71.31 15.07 37.92
C PHE A 112 -69.90 15.22 38.50
N THR A 113 -69.64 14.48 39.57
CA THR A 113 -68.35 14.46 40.28
C THR A 113 -67.64 13.14 40.00
N GLU A 114 -66.35 13.04 40.30
CA GLU A 114 -65.59 11.79 40.12
C GLU A 114 -66.30 10.60 40.80
N LYS A 115 -66.90 10.85 41.97
CA LYS A 115 -67.66 9.85 42.72
C LYS A 115 -68.99 9.45 42.05
N THR A 116 -69.65 10.36 41.34
CA THR A 116 -70.98 10.12 40.72
C THR A 116 -70.91 9.85 39.22
N ALA A 117 -69.74 9.99 38.60
CA ALA A 117 -69.51 9.78 37.17
C ALA A 117 -69.91 8.37 36.69
N VAL A 118 -69.68 7.34 37.51
CA VAL A 118 -70.10 5.96 37.20
C VAL A 118 -71.62 5.85 37.01
N SER A 119 -72.39 6.67 37.73
CA SER A 119 -73.84 6.69 37.58
C SER A 119 -74.28 7.29 36.25
N HIS A 120 -73.62 8.36 35.79
CA HIS A 120 -73.87 8.88 34.44
C HIS A 120 -73.57 7.82 33.39
N TYR A 121 -72.43 7.13 33.52
CA TYR A 121 -72.05 6.07 32.59
C TYR A 121 -73.09 4.94 32.53
N VAL A 122 -73.54 4.42 33.68
CA VAL A 122 -74.51 3.32 33.74
C VAL A 122 -75.91 3.72 33.26
N LEU A 123 -76.33 4.97 33.47
CA LEU A 123 -77.69 5.42 33.14
C LEU A 123 -77.81 5.97 31.72
N TYR A 124 -76.74 6.58 31.20
CA TYR A 124 -76.75 7.31 29.94
C TYR A 124 -75.52 7.00 29.09
N GLY A 125 -74.32 7.12 29.67
CA GLY A 125 -73.07 7.11 28.90
C GLY A 125 -72.84 5.84 28.08
N ALA A 126 -73.19 4.66 28.60
CA ALA A 126 -73.06 3.42 27.85
C ALA A 126 -74.04 3.33 26.67
N ALA A 127 -75.26 3.87 26.81
CA ALA A 127 -76.22 3.95 25.71
C ALA A 127 -75.84 5.03 24.68
N GLU A 128 -75.11 6.05 25.11
CA GLU A 128 -74.54 7.11 24.26
C GLU A 128 -73.22 6.69 23.58
N GLY A 129 -72.73 5.47 23.82
CA GLY A 129 -71.49 4.96 23.23
C GLY A 129 -70.20 5.54 23.82
N ARG A 130 -70.27 6.19 24.99
CA ARG A 130 -69.08 6.70 25.69
C ARG A 130 -68.27 5.55 26.27
N SER A 131 -66.94 5.63 26.27
CA SER A 131 -66.07 4.62 26.91
C SER A 131 -66.07 4.78 28.43
N GLY A 132 -66.04 3.67 29.18
CA GLY A 132 -66.27 3.64 30.64
C GLY A 132 -65.20 2.92 31.45
N THR A 133 -63.93 3.10 31.09
CA THR A 133 -62.78 2.38 31.66
C THR A 133 -61.65 3.35 32.01
N SER A 134 -60.54 2.81 32.54
CA SER A 134 -59.24 3.48 32.36
C SER A 134 -58.73 3.33 30.93
N SER A 135 -57.61 4.01 30.66
CA SER A 135 -56.64 3.71 29.60
C SER A 135 -56.57 2.23 29.26
N SER A 136 -56.66 1.88 27.99
CA SER A 136 -56.08 0.61 27.54
C SER A 136 -54.59 0.66 27.87
N THR A 137 -54.10 -0.34 28.58
CA THR A 137 -52.66 -0.62 28.59
C THR A 137 -52.33 -1.28 27.25
N GLY A 138 -51.17 -0.94 26.69
CA GLY A 138 -50.64 -1.60 25.50
C GLY A 138 -50.68 -3.13 25.61
N GLN A 139 -51.06 -3.80 24.54
CA GLN A 139 -51.16 -5.25 24.44
C GLN A 139 -49.86 -5.84 23.90
N THR A 140 -49.53 -7.08 24.27
CA THR A 140 -48.54 -7.87 23.54
C THR A 140 -49.21 -9.13 23.01
N VAL A 141 -49.19 -9.30 21.69
CA VAL A 141 -49.87 -10.39 20.99
C VAL A 141 -48.84 -11.20 20.21
N THR A 142 -48.83 -12.52 20.39
CA THR A 142 -47.98 -13.43 19.60
C THR A 142 -48.84 -14.12 18.55
N LEU A 143 -48.42 -14.04 17.29
CA LEU A 143 -49.11 -14.67 16.16
C LEU A 143 -49.00 -16.19 16.23
N THR A 144 -49.95 -16.85 15.57
CA THR A 144 -50.01 -18.30 15.41
C THR A 144 -49.81 -18.68 13.94
N THR A 145 -49.68 -19.97 13.61
CA THR A 145 -49.64 -20.40 12.20
C THR A 145 -51.02 -20.44 11.54
N ALA A 146 -52.09 -20.10 12.29
CA ALA A 146 -53.43 -19.94 11.73
C ALA A 146 -53.61 -18.50 11.24
N GLN A 147 -54.72 -18.23 10.56
CA GLN A 147 -55.08 -16.85 10.23
C GLN A 147 -55.32 -16.06 11.52
N ASP A 148 -54.55 -15.00 11.71
CA ASP A 148 -54.73 -14.04 12.78
C ASP A 148 -55.41 -12.76 12.26
N SER A 149 -56.42 -12.29 12.99
CA SER A 149 -57.08 -11.00 12.74
C SER A 149 -57.01 -10.17 14.01
N ILE A 150 -56.06 -9.24 14.05
CA ILE A 150 -55.72 -8.46 15.24
C ILE A 150 -56.07 -7.01 14.99
N THR A 151 -56.73 -6.39 15.96
CA THR A 151 -56.91 -4.95 16.06
C THR A 151 -56.43 -4.52 17.43
N GLY A 152 -55.45 -3.62 17.46
CA GLY A 152 -54.84 -3.12 18.67
C GLY A 152 -55.69 -2.08 19.41
N SER A 153 -55.16 -1.63 20.53
CA SER A 153 -55.81 -0.76 21.51
C SER A 153 -55.65 0.72 21.17
N ASP A 154 -55.97 1.62 22.10
CA ASP A 154 -55.66 3.05 21.99
C ASP A 154 -54.27 3.41 22.59
N ALA A 155 -53.50 2.40 23.00
CA ALA A 155 -52.15 2.53 23.56
C ALA A 155 -51.17 1.66 22.76
N ALA A 156 -49.86 1.93 22.90
CA ALA A 156 -48.78 1.24 22.19
C ALA A 156 -48.79 -0.28 22.39
N ASP A 157 -49.10 -1.01 21.33
CA ASP A 157 -49.18 -2.47 21.29
C ASP A 157 -47.92 -3.10 20.63
N ILE A 158 -47.63 -4.35 20.98
CA ILE A 158 -46.52 -5.14 20.42
C ILE A 158 -47.09 -6.44 19.83
N ILE A 159 -46.98 -6.61 18.52
CA ILE A 159 -47.32 -7.85 17.83
C ILE A 159 -46.02 -8.62 17.54
N ARG A 160 -45.97 -9.92 17.84
CA ARG A 160 -44.76 -10.76 17.70
C ARG A 160 -45.02 -11.91 16.76
N GLY A 161 -44.13 -12.11 15.79
CA GLY A 161 -44.21 -13.21 14.83
C GLY A 161 -42.86 -13.77 14.43
N VAL A 162 -42.92 -14.87 13.69
CA VAL A 162 -41.81 -15.53 13.02
C VAL A 162 -42.13 -15.52 11.52
N ALA A 163 -41.13 -15.28 10.66
CA ALA A 163 -41.28 -15.22 9.20
C ALA A 163 -40.13 -15.95 8.47
N GLY A 164 -40.32 -16.39 7.22
CA GLY A 164 -39.24 -16.85 6.33
C GLY A 164 -39.13 -18.36 6.06
N ALA A 165 -40.03 -19.19 6.59
CA ALA A 165 -40.07 -20.63 6.26
C ALA A 165 -41.23 -20.95 5.30
N ALA A 166 -40.90 -21.18 4.03
CA ALA A 166 -41.87 -21.54 3.01
C ALA A 166 -42.29 -23.02 3.10
N VAL A 167 -43.58 -23.28 2.94
CA VAL A 167 -44.10 -24.63 2.61
C VAL A 167 -44.84 -24.53 1.27
N GLY A 168 -44.25 -25.14 0.24
CA GLY A 168 -44.80 -25.15 -1.12
C GLY A 168 -44.51 -23.85 -1.88
N ALA A 169 -45.39 -22.86 -1.74
CA ALA A 169 -45.30 -21.56 -2.43
C ALA A 169 -45.90 -20.39 -1.60
N GLN A 170 -46.07 -20.58 -0.30
CA GLN A 170 -46.53 -19.57 0.67
C GLN A 170 -45.69 -19.69 1.94
N ASP A 171 -45.53 -18.58 2.66
CA ASP A 171 -44.97 -18.59 4.01
C ASP A 171 -46.00 -19.16 4.98
N GLN A 172 -45.63 -20.21 5.73
CA GLN A 172 -46.51 -20.89 6.70
C GLN A 172 -45.95 -20.80 8.13
N THR A 173 -45.12 -19.79 8.38
CA THR A 173 -44.75 -19.37 9.74
C THR A 173 -45.90 -18.62 10.42
N THR A 174 -45.63 -17.99 11.58
CA THR A 174 -46.69 -17.30 12.30
C THR A 174 -47.05 -15.94 11.70
N LEU A 175 -46.21 -15.36 10.85
CA LEU A 175 -46.58 -14.22 10.00
C LEU A 175 -46.74 -14.75 8.56
N ASN A 176 -47.98 -14.88 8.11
CA ASN A 176 -48.33 -15.47 6.83
C ASN A 176 -49.32 -14.61 6.04
N SER A 177 -49.55 -14.99 4.77
CA SER A 177 -50.38 -14.20 3.85
C SER A 177 -51.87 -14.08 4.23
N SER A 178 -52.35 -14.86 5.20
CA SER A 178 -53.74 -14.79 5.67
C SER A 178 -53.96 -13.77 6.77
N ASP A 179 -52.89 -13.26 7.39
CA ASP A 179 -52.98 -12.43 8.58
C ASP A 179 -53.42 -11.00 8.25
N VAL A 180 -54.24 -10.44 9.14
CA VAL A 180 -54.72 -9.06 9.09
C VAL A 180 -54.39 -8.39 10.41
N LEU A 181 -53.40 -7.51 10.39
CA LEU A 181 -52.84 -6.82 11.54
C LEU A 181 -53.16 -5.32 11.44
N ASP A 182 -53.81 -4.81 12.47
CA ASP A 182 -54.07 -3.38 12.67
C ASP A 182 -53.62 -3.02 14.08
N GLY A 183 -52.63 -2.13 14.26
CA GLY A 183 -52.13 -1.73 15.59
C GLY A 183 -53.10 -0.84 16.38
N GLY A 184 -54.14 -0.28 15.75
CA GLY A 184 -55.07 0.61 16.43
C GLY A 184 -54.55 2.04 16.52
N LYS A 185 -54.66 2.68 17.69
CA LYS A 185 -53.98 3.97 17.95
C LYS A 185 -52.86 3.73 18.95
N GLY A 186 -51.75 4.42 18.79
CA GLY A 186 -50.61 4.24 19.67
C GLY A 186 -49.33 4.41 18.88
N GLU A 187 -48.21 4.06 19.50
CA GLU A 187 -46.96 3.81 18.78
C GLU A 187 -46.78 2.29 18.80
N ASP A 188 -47.26 1.63 17.75
CA ASP A 188 -47.43 0.19 17.71
C ASP A 188 -46.24 -0.48 17.01
N ALA A 189 -45.85 -1.67 17.49
CA ALA A 189 -44.67 -2.38 17.02
C ALA A 189 -45.00 -3.78 16.51
N LEU A 190 -44.53 -4.14 15.33
CA LEU A 190 -44.47 -5.53 14.84
C LEU A 190 -43.03 -6.03 14.96
N VAL A 191 -42.80 -7.05 15.80
CA VAL A 191 -41.51 -7.70 16.02
C VAL A 191 -41.49 -9.05 15.30
N VAL A 192 -40.55 -9.22 14.37
CA VAL A 192 -40.44 -10.40 13.51
C VAL A 192 -39.07 -11.04 13.68
N ASN A 193 -39.04 -12.33 13.99
CA ASN A 193 -37.81 -13.13 13.94
C ASN A 193 -37.78 -13.97 12.66
N MET A 194 -36.74 -13.81 11.85
CA MET A 194 -36.56 -14.58 10.62
C MET A 194 -36.13 -16.03 10.93
N THR A 195 -36.66 -17.01 10.18
CA THR A 195 -36.33 -18.43 10.31
C THR A 195 -36.32 -19.15 8.95
N GLY A 196 -35.83 -20.39 8.91
CA GLY A 196 -35.99 -21.28 7.74
C GLY A 196 -35.10 -20.99 6.53
N GLY A 197 -34.23 -19.98 6.58
CA GLY A 197 -33.29 -19.63 5.50
C GLY A 197 -33.95 -19.11 4.20
N GLY A 198 -35.27 -18.89 4.21
CA GLY A 198 -36.04 -18.39 3.07
C GLY A 198 -36.40 -16.90 3.19
N ALA A 199 -37.02 -16.37 2.15
CA ALA A 199 -37.53 -14.99 2.12
C ALA A 199 -39.00 -14.95 2.58
N TYR A 200 -39.34 -14.02 3.48
CA TYR A 200 -40.74 -13.65 3.69
C TYR A 200 -41.20 -12.86 2.46
N GLN A 201 -42.02 -13.45 1.62
CA GLN A 201 -42.51 -12.83 0.39
C GLN A 201 -43.79 -12.02 0.63
N GLY A 202 -43.85 -11.28 1.74
CA GLY A 202 -44.99 -10.46 2.12
C GLY A 202 -46.30 -11.25 2.27
N GLY A 203 -47.43 -10.53 2.14
CA GLY A 203 -48.76 -11.11 2.01
C GLY A 203 -49.74 -10.62 3.07
N ALA A 204 -49.32 -10.57 4.34
CA ALA A 204 -50.14 -10.08 5.45
C ALA A 204 -50.59 -8.63 5.21
N THR A 205 -51.83 -8.31 5.61
CA THR A 205 -52.29 -6.92 5.62
C THR A 205 -51.84 -6.27 6.92
N ILE A 206 -51.01 -5.22 6.84
CA ILE A 206 -50.46 -4.53 8.02
C ILE A 206 -50.85 -3.05 7.95
N LYS A 207 -51.47 -2.54 9.02
CA LYS A 207 -51.93 -1.14 9.16
C LYS A 207 -51.65 -0.60 10.57
N ASN A 208 -51.43 0.71 10.67
CA ASN A 208 -51.22 1.41 11.95
C ASN A 208 -50.16 0.71 12.80
N ILE A 209 -49.02 0.36 12.19
CA ILE A 209 -47.85 -0.15 12.88
C ILE A 209 -46.73 0.82 12.57
N GLU A 210 -46.26 1.57 13.57
CA GLU A 210 -45.26 2.62 13.40
C GLU A 210 -43.84 2.06 13.41
N THR A 211 -43.59 0.96 14.14
CA THR A 211 -42.28 0.30 14.22
C THR A 211 -42.33 -1.13 13.71
N LEU A 212 -41.55 -1.44 12.67
CA LEU A 212 -41.31 -2.81 12.23
C LEU A 212 -39.90 -3.22 12.66
N GLN A 213 -39.79 -4.11 13.65
CA GLN A 213 -38.52 -4.62 14.17
C GLN A 213 -38.27 -6.03 13.66
N ILE A 214 -37.12 -6.25 13.02
CA ILE A 214 -36.77 -7.51 12.38
C ILE A 214 -35.41 -7.97 12.90
N GLY A 215 -35.39 -9.16 13.51
CA GLY A 215 -34.17 -9.86 13.93
C GLY A 215 -33.93 -11.12 13.11
N SER A 216 -32.68 -11.55 13.02
CA SER A 216 -32.28 -12.80 12.34
C SER A 216 -31.10 -13.42 13.09
N ASN A 217 -31.01 -14.75 13.06
CA ASN A 217 -29.80 -15.51 13.42
C ASN A 217 -29.33 -16.39 12.26
N LEU A 218 -29.73 -16.02 11.04
CA LEU A 218 -29.45 -16.72 9.80
C LEU A 218 -28.34 -16.02 9.03
N ALA A 219 -27.52 -16.81 8.33
CA ALA A 219 -26.46 -16.26 7.47
C ALA A 219 -27.00 -15.24 6.44
N ALA A 220 -28.19 -15.50 5.90
CA ALA A 220 -28.91 -14.55 5.06
C ALA A 220 -30.43 -14.69 5.29
N ALA A 221 -31.12 -13.55 5.36
CA ALA A 221 -32.56 -13.45 5.47
C ALA A 221 -33.08 -12.26 4.64
N THR A 222 -34.25 -12.44 4.05
CA THR A 222 -34.93 -11.38 3.28
C THR A 222 -36.35 -11.20 3.77
N PHE A 223 -36.69 -9.96 4.12
CA PHE A 223 -38.05 -9.54 4.46
C PHE A 223 -38.59 -8.66 3.33
N ASP A 224 -39.55 -9.16 2.57
CA ASP A 224 -40.24 -8.34 1.58
C ASP A 224 -41.31 -7.50 2.30
N TYR A 225 -41.04 -6.20 2.41
CA TYR A 225 -41.88 -5.23 3.08
C TYR A 225 -43.25 -5.11 2.41
N ASN A 226 -43.34 -5.31 1.09
CA ASN A 226 -44.56 -4.97 0.36
C ASN A 226 -44.66 -5.60 -1.04
N VAL A 227 -45.23 -6.82 -1.09
CA VAL A 227 -45.50 -7.54 -2.34
C VAL A 227 -46.80 -7.14 -3.04
N ASN A 228 -47.73 -6.48 -2.35
CA ASN A 228 -49.06 -6.15 -2.86
C ASN A 228 -49.19 -4.64 -3.16
N ALA A 229 -49.46 -4.26 -4.41
CA ALA A 229 -49.76 -2.87 -4.75
C ALA A 229 -51.25 -2.53 -4.51
N GLY A 230 -51.54 -1.40 -3.85
CA GLY A 230 -52.90 -0.86 -3.73
C GLY A 230 -53.57 -1.04 -2.35
N SER A 231 -54.81 -1.52 -2.31
CA SER A 231 -55.69 -1.43 -1.12
C SER A 231 -55.27 -2.27 0.11
N TYR A 232 -54.15 -2.98 0.03
CA TYR A 232 -53.57 -3.83 1.08
C TYR A 232 -52.06 -3.56 1.26
N GLU A 233 -51.60 -2.41 0.79
CA GLU A 233 -50.23 -1.97 0.92
C GLU A 233 -49.90 -1.69 2.39
N VAL A 234 -48.72 -2.12 2.85
CA VAL A 234 -48.22 -1.77 4.19
C VAL A 234 -48.05 -0.26 4.25
N THR A 235 -48.82 0.38 5.14
CA THR A 235 -48.87 1.84 5.33
C THR A 235 -48.74 2.18 6.81
N GLY A 236 -48.11 3.31 7.13
CA GLY A 236 -47.99 3.81 8.50
C GLY A 236 -46.70 3.44 9.27
N VAL A 237 -45.83 2.59 8.73
CA VAL A 237 -44.52 2.33 9.36
C VAL A 237 -43.63 3.55 9.21
N ASN A 238 -43.17 4.07 10.36
CA ASN A 238 -42.29 5.21 10.47
C ASN A 238 -40.84 4.79 10.74
N LYS A 239 -40.62 3.60 11.30
CA LYS A 239 -39.30 3.07 11.65
C LYS A 239 -39.17 1.57 11.32
N VAL A 240 -38.12 1.19 10.60
CA VAL A 240 -37.70 -0.21 10.42
C VAL A 240 -36.44 -0.42 11.24
N VAL A 241 -36.49 -1.36 12.19
CA VAL A 241 -35.38 -1.70 13.08
C VAL A 241 -34.76 -3.01 12.60
N TYR A 242 -33.48 -2.95 12.25
CA TYR A 242 -32.61 -4.12 12.08
C TYR A 242 -32.04 -4.45 13.47
N ASP A 243 -32.59 -5.48 14.10
CA ASP A 243 -32.32 -5.81 15.50
C ASP A 243 -31.26 -6.90 15.63
N GLN A 244 -30.12 -6.54 16.23
CA GLN A 244 -28.99 -7.44 16.50
C GLN A 244 -28.46 -8.18 15.27
N ILE A 245 -28.30 -7.47 14.14
CA ILE A 245 -27.66 -8.05 12.95
C ILE A 245 -26.14 -7.98 13.11
N THR A 246 -25.54 -9.13 13.41
CA THR A 246 -24.13 -9.28 13.81
C THR A 246 -23.30 -10.01 12.76
N THR A 247 -21.98 -10.08 12.98
CA THR A 247 -21.03 -10.73 12.07
C THR A 247 -21.50 -12.10 11.55
N GLY A 248 -21.49 -12.25 10.22
CA GLY A 248 -21.92 -13.47 9.54
C GLY A 248 -23.41 -13.51 9.16
N GLU A 249 -24.19 -12.50 9.57
CA GLU A 249 -25.61 -12.36 9.24
C GLU A 249 -25.83 -11.27 8.18
N THR A 250 -26.77 -11.52 7.28
CA THR A 250 -27.24 -10.54 6.30
C THR A 250 -28.77 -10.42 6.38
N LEU A 251 -29.28 -9.22 6.61
CA LEU A 251 -30.72 -8.95 6.58
C LEU A 251 -31.06 -7.93 5.49
N THR A 252 -31.85 -8.36 4.50
CA THR A 252 -32.34 -7.49 3.42
C THR A 252 -33.82 -7.18 3.61
N VAL A 253 -34.20 -5.90 3.63
CA VAL A 253 -35.60 -5.44 3.59
C VAL A 253 -35.91 -4.91 2.20
N ASN A 254 -36.80 -5.59 1.49
CA ASN A 254 -37.14 -5.28 0.09
C ASN A 254 -38.44 -4.50 -0.05
N ASN A 255 -38.60 -3.77 -1.16
CA ASN A 255 -39.84 -3.10 -1.54
C ASN A 255 -40.36 -2.08 -0.51
N ILE A 256 -39.47 -1.33 0.12
CA ILE A 256 -39.85 -0.19 0.95
C ILE A 256 -40.57 0.85 0.08
N VAL A 257 -41.64 1.43 0.63
CA VAL A 257 -42.52 2.39 -0.07
C VAL A 257 -42.39 3.78 0.56
N PRO A 258 -41.89 4.79 -0.18
CA PRO A 258 -41.88 6.19 0.26
C PRO A 258 -43.30 6.72 0.52
N THR A 259 -43.50 7.57 1.53
CA THR A 259 -44.82 8.17 1.83
C THR A 259 -45.21 9.27 0.85
N ALA A 260 -44.26 9.92 0.19
CA ALA A 260 -44.49 10.87 -0.90
C ALA A 260 -43.25 10.96 -1.82
N THR A 261 -43.46 11.45 -3.05
CA THR A 261 -42.36 11.75 -3.99
C THR A 261 -41.39 12.77 -3.38
N GLY A 262 -40.11 12.44 -3.26
CA GLY A 262 -39.11 13.30 -2.63
C GLY A 262 -38.93 13.08 -1.11
N THR A 263 -39.63 12.12 -0.49
CA THR A 263 -39.48 11.80 0.94
C THR A 263 -39.53 10.30 1.18
N VAL A 264 -38.48 9.72 1.76
CA VAL A 264 -38.43 8.28 2.01
C VAL A 264 -38.75 7.95 3.47
N THR A 265 -39.55 6.90 3.63
CA THR A 265 -39.99 6.33 4.90
C THR A 265 -40.06 4.81 4.72
N PRO A 266 -39.89 4.01 5.79
CA PRO A 266 -39.58 4.42 7.16
C PRO A 266 -38.12 4.85 7.36
N THR A 267 -37.83 5.39 8.54
CA THR A 267 -36.47 5.58 9.07
C THR A 267 -35.82 4.21 9.26
N LEU A 268 -34.60 4.01 8.75
CA LEU A 268 -33.87 2.75 8.93
C LEU A 268 -33.02 2.84 10.20
N SER A 269 -33.21 1.92 11.14
CA SER A 269 -32.50 1.93 12.42
C SER A 269 -31.76 0.63 12.60
N TRP A 270 -30.44 0.68 12.64
CA TRP A 270 -29.62 -0.49 12.92
C TRP A 270 -29.21 -0.47 14.40
N GLU A 271 -29.73 -1.41 15.17
CA GLU A 271 -29.56 -1.46 16.61
C GLU A 271 -28.81 -2.74 17.00
N ASN A 272 -27.55 -2.57 17.43
CA ASN A 272 -26.70 -3.66 17.92
C ASN A 272 -26.35 -3.47 19.40
N GLU A 273 -25.98 -4.56 20.06
CA GLU A 273 -25.38 -4.54 21.39
C GLU A 273 -24.00 -3.88 21.38
N ALA A 274 -23.70 -3.09 22.41
CA ALA A 274 -22.39 -2.44 22.57
C ALA A 274 -21.26 -3.48 22.66
N GLY A 275 -20.25 -3.34 21.81
CA GLY A 275 -19.10 -4.24 21.72
C GLY A 275 -19.28 -5.44 20.77
N SER A 276 -20.46 -5.62 20.18
CA SER A 276 -20.70 -6.64 19.16
C SER A 276 -20.30 -6.13 17.77
N ALA A 277 -19.61 -6.96 17.00
CA ALA A 277 -19.30 -6.67 15.60
C ALA A 277 -20.56 -6.84 14.74
N ALA A 278 -20.83 -5.83 13.93
CA ALA A 278 -22.03 -5.70 13.12
C ALA A 278 -21.97 -6.59 11.86
N GLY A 279 -23.13 -7.09 11.42
CA GLY A 279 -23.28 -7.88 10.19
C GLY A 279 -23.44 -7.04 8.93
N THR A 280 -24.33 -7.46 8.03
CA THR A 280 -24.73 -6.72 6.83
C THR A 280 -26.22 -6.43 6.84
N ILE A 281 -26.61 -5.18 6.58
CA ILE A 281 -28.01 -4.82 6.35
C ILE A 281 -28.20 -4.29 4.93
N ALA A 282 -29.37 -4.52 4.35
CA ALA A 282 -29.72 -4.00 3.04
C ALA A 282 -31.17 -3.49 2.99
N ALA A 283 -31.39 -2.46 2.17
CA ALA A 283 -32.70 -1.86 1.93
C ALA A 283 -32.91 -1.60 0.43
N THR A 284 -34.04 -2.06 -0.12
CA THR A 284 -34.47 -1.71 -1.47
C THR A 284 -35.83 -1.03 -1.46
N TYR A 285 -36.03 -0.13 -2.41
CA TYR A 285 -37.28 0.62 -2.58
C TYR A 285 -38.00 0.16 -3.84
N ARG A 286 -39.32 0.34 -3.86
CA ARG A 286 -40.09 0.14 -5.09
C ARG A 286 -39.63 1.17 -6.15
N GLN A 287 -39.05 0.73 -7.26
CA GLN A 287 -38.28 1.61 -8.18
C GLN A 287 -39.05 2.81 -8.77
N ALA A 288 -40.39 2.74 -8.91
CA ALA A 288 -41.17 3.83 -9.50
C ALA A 288 -41.34 5.04 -8.54
N SER A 289 -40.98 4.92 -7.26
CA SER A 289 -41.29 5.93 -6.22
C SER A 289 -40.11 6.78 -5.74
N ILE A 290 -38.87 6.51 -6.17
CA ILE A 290 -37.63 7.21 -5.74
C ILE A 290 -36.89 7.85 -6.94
N GLN A 291 -37.64 8.47 -7.85
CA GLN A 291 -37.08 9.14 -9.05
C GLN A 291 -37.10 10.67 -8.93
N GLY A 292 -37.15 11.20 -7.70
CA GLY A 292 -37.11 12.62 -7.43
C GLY A 292 -35.69 13.19 -7.52
N THR A 293 -35.54 14.48 -7.21
CA THR A 293 -34.24 15.14 -7.06
C THR A 293 -33.98 15.56 -5.61
N ALA A 294 -34.73 14.99 -4.67
CA ALA A 294 -34.78 15.44 -3.27
C ALA A 294 -35.01 14.26 -2.30
N ASP A 295 -34.88 13.01 -2.75
CA ASP A 295 -35.17 11.85 -1.94
C ASP A 295 -34.15 11.74 -0.79
N ASN A 296 -34.66 11.72 0.44
CA ASN A 296 -33.88 11.66 1.67
C ASN A 296 -34.22 10.41 2.49
N GLN A 297 -33.21 9.60 2.82
CA GLN A 297 -33.37 8.47 3.74
C GLN A 297 -32.81 8.83 5.11
N ALA A 298 -33.68 8.77 6.13
CA ALA A 298 -33.29 8.90 7.52
C ALA A 298 -32.72 7.56 8.06
N ILE A 299 -31.57 7.61 8.71
CA ILE A 299 -30.82 6.45 9.19
C ILE A 299 -30.43 6.69 10.65
N VAL A 300 -30.59 5.69 11.50
CA VAL A 300 -30.12 5.69 12.89
C VAL A 300 -29.18 4.51 13.09
N LEU A 301 -27.99 4.78 13.60
CA LEU A 301 -27.00 3.75 13.94
C LEU A 301 -26.85 3.72 15.46
N LYS A 302 -26.99 2.54 16.07
CA LYS A 302 -26.75 2.33 17.50
C LYS A 302 -25.76 1.20 17.72
N ASN A 303 -24.58 1.56 18.22
CA ASN A 303 -23.48 0.65 18.51
C ASN A 303 -23.07 -0.23 17.30
N VAL A 304 -23.11 0.32 16.09
CA VAL A 304 -22.72 -0.39 14.88
C VAL A 304 -21.20 -0.37 14.78
N SER A 305 -20.55 -1.54 14.96
CA SER A 305 -19.10 -1.66 14.83
C SER A 305 -18.72 -2.56 13.67
N ALA A 306 -18.03 -2.02 12.65
CA ALA A 306 -17.42 -2.82 11.59
C ALA A 306 -16.27 -3.73 12.08
N GLY A 307 -15.84 -3.56 13.34
CA GLY A 307 -14.76 -4.33 13.94
C GLY A 307 -13.39 -3.92 13.38
N ALA A 308 -12.62 -4.91 12.93
CA ALA A 308 -11.28 -4.73 12.35
C ALA A 308 -10.93 -5.92 11.43
N GLY A 309 -9.85 -5.79 10.65
CA GLY A 309 -9.18 -6.94 10.02
C GLY A 309 -9.81 -7.49 8.74
N GLY A 310 -10.62 -6.70 8.02
CA GLY A 310 -10.98 -6.99 6.63
C GLY A 310 -12.12 -7.99 6.39
N GLY A 311 -12.92 -8.35 7.41
CA GLY A 311 -14.16 -9.12 7.23
C GLY A 311 -15.34 -8.26 6.75
N VAL A 312 -16.36 -8.90 6.15
CA VAL A 312 -17.62 -8.26 5.71
C VAL A 312 -18.52 -7.98 6.93
N ASN A 313 -18.13 -7.00 7.75
CA ASN A 313 -18.79 -6.59 8.98
C ASN A 313 -19.10 -5.09 8.93
N GLY A 314 -20.23 -4.67 9.51
CA GLY A 314 -20.65 -3.26 9.53
C GLY A 314 -21.06 -2.72 8.15
N VAL A 315 -21.59 -3.57 7.27
CA VAL A 315 -21.95 -3.19 5.90
C VAL A 315 -23.41 -2.74 5.81
N MET A 316 -23.65 -1.57 5.23
CA MET A 316 -24.98 -1.03 4.97
C MET A 316 -25.19 -0.81 3.46
N ASN A 317 -26.10 -1.57 2.87
CA ASN A 317 -26.40 -1.52 1.44
C ASN A 317 -27.76 -0.86 1.17
N ILE A 318 -27.77 0.38 0.68
CA ILE A 318 -29.00 1.07 0.29
C ILE A 318 -29.08 1.12 -1.24
N ALA A 319 -30.23 0.74 -1.79
CA ALA A 319 -30.48 0.78 -3.23
C ALA A 319 -30.27 2.19 -3.83
N SER A 320 -29.95 2.23 -5.13
CA SER A 320 -29.74 3.46 -5.90
C SER A 320 -30.98 4.34 -5.99
N GLY A 321 -30.79 5.66 -6.17
CA GLY A 321 -31.87 6.64 -6.37
C GLY A 321 -32.09 7.59 -5.18
N MET A 322 -31.18 7.59 -4.20
CA MET A 322 -31.21 8.53 -3.08
C MET A 322 -30.31 9.73 -3.37
N GLU A 323 -30.78 10.96 -3.15
CA GLU A 323 -29.94 12.17 -3.25
C GLU A 323 -29.37 12.60 -1.91
N LYS A 324 -30.05 12.25 -0.80
CA LYS A 324 -29.66 12.65 0.55
C LYS A 324 -29.73 11.49 1.55
N PHE A 325 -28.73 11.40 2.41
CA PHE A 325 -28.81 10.63 3.66
C PHE A 325 -28.82 11.56 4.87
N THR A 326 -29.67 11.26 5.84
CA THR A 326 -29.65 11.91 7.16
C THR A 326 -29.37 10.85 8.21
N ILE A 327 -28.14 10.80 8.71
CA ILE A 327 -27.63 9.77 9.62
C ILE A 327 -27.60 10.35 11.04
N THR A 328 -28.13 9.60 12.00
CA THR A 328 -27.99 9.89 13.43
C THR A 328 -27.12 8.82 14.08
N SER A 329 -25.94 9.21 14.54
CA SER A 329 -25.01 8.38 15.31
C SER A 329 -25.40 8.40 16.79
N ASP A 330 -26.00 7.30 17.26
CA ASP A 330 -26.57 7.15 18.60
C ASP A 330 -26.01 5.89 19.29
N GLY A 331 -26.47 5.62 20.51
CA GLY A 331 -26.04 4.50 21.34
C GLY A 331 -25.03 4.94 22.39
N THR A 332 -24.09 4.03 22.70
CA THR A 332 -23.11 4.17 23.78
C THR A 332 -21.66 4.01 23.33
N THR A 333 -21.44 3.66 22.06
CA THR A 333 -20.11 3.50 21.45
C THR A 333 -20.08 4.20 20.09
N ALA A 334 -18.87 4.47 19.59
CA ALA A 334 -18.66 4.95 18.22
C ALA A 334 -19.35 4.04 17.20
N ASN A 335 -19.91 4.64 16.15
CA ASN A 335 -20.51 3.93 15.03
C ASN A 335 -19.52 3.94 13.84
N THR A 336 -19.20 2.77 13.31
CA THR A 336 -18.31 2.57 12.16
C THR A 336 -19.01 1.72 11.11
N LEU A 337 -18.77 2.01 9.83
CA LEU A 337 -19.29 1.25 8.70
C LEU A 337 -18.13 0.77 7.83
N ASN A 338 -18.41 -0.20 6.97
CA ASN A 338 -17.47 -0.73 5.98
C ASN A 338 -18.18 -1.02 4.66
N ASN A 339 -17.43 -1.10 3.57
CA ASN A 339 -17.95 -1.46 2.26
C ASN A 339 -18.05 -3.00 2.07
N ALA A 340 -19.08 -3.43 1.34
CA ALA A 340 -19.41 -4.82 1.06
C ALA A 340 -18.26 -5.62 0.41
N THR A 341 -17.59 -5.06 -0.61
CA THR A 341 -16.37 -5.66 -1.20
C THR A 341 -15.63 -4.67 -2.10
N GLY A 342 -14.28 -4.70 -2.07
CA GLY A 342 -13.43 -4.35 -3.22
C GLY A 342 -13.36 -2.88 -3.66
N GLY A 343 -13.87 -1.93 -2.87
CA GLY A 343 -13.81 -0.50 -3.21
C GLY A 343 -13.82 0.38 -1.97
N THR A 344 -13.28 1.58 -2.08
CA THR A 344 -12.95 2.52 -1.00
C THR A 344 -14.12 3.35 -0.46
N VAL A 345 -15.38 2.96 -0.67
CA VAL A 345 -16.54 3.83 -0.35
C VAL A 345 -17.55 3.12 0.55
N ASP A 346 -17.78 3.67 1.74
CA ASP A 346 -18.71 3.16 2.74
C ASP A 346 -20.14 3.65 2.51
N LEU A 347 -20.29 4.93 2.13
CA LEU A 347 -21.60 5.55 1.91
C LEU A 347 -21.87 5.72 0.40
N THR A 348 -22.78 4.90 -0.11
CA THR A 348 -23.23 4.90 -1.51
C THR A 348 -24.74 4.71 -1.62
N SER A 349 -25.31 5.04 -2.78
CA SER A 349 -26.67 4.63 -3.17
C SER A 349 -26.57 3.82 -4.46
N GLY A 350 -26.45 2.49 -4.32
CA GLY A 350 -26.29 1.56 -5.45
C GLY A 350 -25.54 0.27 -5.10
N VAL A 351 -26.22 -0.88 -5.17
CA VAL A 351 -25.77 -2.20 -4.68
C VAL A 351 -24.66 -2.88 -5.53
N SER A 352 -23.88 -2.14 -6.33
CA SER A 352 -22.89 -2.71 -7.27
C SER A 352 -21.44 -2.36 -6.88
N ALA A 353 -20.60 -3.38 -6.81
CA ALA A 353 -19.21 -3.39 -6.34
C ALA A 353 -18.18 -2.67 -7.25
N ASN A 354 -18.55 -1.60 -7.97
CA ASN A 354 -17.58 -0.82 -8.75
C ASN A 354 -18.04 0.63 -8.89
N ASN A 355 -17.88 1.41 -7.81
CA ASN A 355 -18.45 2.76 -7.70
C ASN A 355 -17.42 3.86 -7.94
N SER A 356 -17.38 4.39 -9.16
CA SER A 356 -16.90 5.76 -9.43
C SER A 356 -17.91 6.63 -10.18
N ALA A 357 -19.04 6.08 -10.67
CA ALA A 357 -19.89 6.81 -11.63
C ALA A 357 -21.42 6.66 -11.48
N SER A 358 -21.96 5.90 -10.51
CA SER A 358 -23.40 5.55 -10.52
C SER A 358 -24.10 5.72 -9.17
N SER A 359 -23.89 6.86 -8.52
CA SER A 359 -24.54 7.22 -7.26
C SER A 359 -25.26 8.57 -7.43
N SER A 360 -26.57 8.61 -7.16
CA SER A 360 -27.39 9.84 -7.12
C SER A 360 -27.11 10.66 -5.85
N LEU A 361 -26.42 10.09 -4.85
CA LEU A 361 -26.19 10.69 -3.55
C LEU A 361 -25.34 11.97 -3.65
N LYS A 362 -25.89 13.12 -3.23
CA LYS A 362 -25.24 14.43 -3.27
C LYS A 362 -24.90 14.97 -1.88
N THR A 363 -25.77 14.72 -0.90
CA THR A 363 -25.64 15.30 0.45
C THR A 363 -25.71 14.22 1.52
N VAL A 364 -24.81 14.26 2.49
CA VAL A 364 -24.88 13.45 3.71
C VAL A 364 -24.99 14.39 4.89
N VAL A 365 -26.03 14.24 5.71
CA VAL A 365 -26.19 14.98 6.98
C VAL A 365 -25.91 14.03 8.13
N ILE A 366 -25.10 14.45 9.08
CA ILE A 366 -24.67 13.64 10.22
C ILE A 366 -25.04 14.37 11.51
N ASN A 367 -25.76 13.68 12.39
CA ASN A 367 -26.19 14.17 13.69
C ASN A 367 -25.78 13.18 14.78
N GLY A 368 -25.86 13.61 16.03
CA GLY A 368 -25.77 12.72 17.20
C GLY A 368 -24.56 12.99 18.09
N ALA A 369 -24.49 12.24 19.20
CA ALA A 369 -23.49 12.44 20.24
C ALA A 369 -22.36 11.40 20.21
N GLN A 370 -22.52 10.33 19.43
CA GLN A 370 -21.50 9.30 19.30
C GLN A 370 -20.62 9.58 18.08
N GLU A 371 -19.32 9.31 18.23
CA GLU A 371 -18.34 9.36 17.14
C GLU A 371 -18.84 8.56 15.93
N PHE A 372 -18.71 9.12 14.74
CA PHE A 372 -19.09 8.50 13.48
C PHE A 372 -17.86 8.36 12.58
N GLY A 373 -17.46 7.12 12.33
CA GLY A 373 -16.15 6.80 11.79
C GLY A 373 -15.13 6.56 12.88
N LYS A 374 -13.86 6.51 12.49
CA LYS A 374 -12.72 6.43 13.39
C LYS A 374 -11.47 6.95 12.69
N LYS A 375 -10.78 7.92 13.30
CA LYS A 375 -9.45 8.40 12.86
C LYS A 375 -8.45 7.25 12.67
N ALA A 376 -7.52 7.43 11.74
CA ALA A 376 -6.48 6.44 11.48
C ALA A 376 -5.57 6.25 12.73
N GLY A 377 -5.30 5.00 13.11
CA GLY A 377 -4.41 4.66 14.22
C GLY A 377 -2.95 4.56 13.78
N VAL A 378 -2.12 3.88 14.58
CA VAL A 378 -0.68 3.66 14.26
C VAL A 378 -0.39 2.18 14.08
N ILE A 379 0.32 1.83 13.01
CA ILE A 379 0.90 0.51 12.77
C ILE A 379 2.13 0.37 13.67
N GLY A 380 1.94 -0.26 14.84
CA GLY A 380 2.95 -0.34 15.88
C GLY A 380 4.31 -0.94 15.49
N SER A 381 4.46 -1.61 14.34
CA SER A 381 5.73 -2.15 13.84
C SER A 381 6.55 -1.20 12.96
N THR A 382 5.92 -0.25 12.30
CA THR A 382 6.55 0.64 11.31
C THR A 382 6.36 2.12 11.62
N GLY A 383 5.55 2.44 12.64
CA GLY A 383 5.21 3.81 13.00
C GLY A 383 4.26 4.49 12.02
N LEU A 384 3.84 3.84 10.94
CA LEU A 384 2.98 4.43 9.91
C LEU A 384 1.53 4.52 10.37
N THR A 385 0.78 5.45 9.76
CA THR A 385 -0.66 5.63 10.01
C THR A 385 -1.47 4.41 9.50
N ASP A 386 -2.48 3.91 10.24
CA ASP A 386 -2.86 2.48 10.22
C ASP A 386 -4.01 2.04 9.31
N ARG A 387 -3.65 1.14 8.38
CA ARG A 387 -4.46 0.43 7.39
C ARG A 387 -3.72 -0.88 7.04
N THR A 388 -4.42 -1.93 6.65
CA THR A 388 -3.85 -3.30 6.67
C THR A 388 -2.92 -3.64 5.47
N ALA A 389 -1.61 -3.60 5.72
CA ALA A 389 -0.54 -4.42 5.13
C ALA A 389 -0.38 -4.51 3.58
N GLY A 390 0.78 -4.07 3.08
CA GLY A 390 1.41 -4.58 1.85
C GLY A 390 1.22 -3.74 0.58
N VAL A 391 0.29 -2.78 0.55
CA VAL A 391 0.08 -1.90 -0.61
C VAL A 391 -0.31 -0.47 -0.25
N ASP A 392 -0.35 -0.14 1.04
CA ASP A 392 -0.75 1.19 1.49
C ASP A 392 0.44 2.13 1.67
N GLY A 393 0.88 2.70 0.54
CA GLY A 393 1.70 3.91 0.50
C GLY A 393 0.89 5.19 0.73
N GLY A 394 -0.13 5.16 1.60
CA GLY A 394 -0.99 6.29 1.93
C GLY A 394 -2.15 6.54 0.97
N ILE A 395 -2.03 6.24 -0.33
CA ILE A 395 -3.13 6.44 -1.29
C ILE A 395 -3.09 5.38 -2.41
N THR A 396 -3.59 4.17 -2.12
CA THR A 396 -4.21 3.28 -3.12
C THR A 396 -5.50 2.64 -2.57
N ALA A 397 -6.33 2.12 -3.47
CA ALA A 397 -7.76 1.85 -3.29
C ALA A 397 -8.14 0.60 -2.45
N GLY A 398 -7.30 0.13 -1.53
CA GLY A 398 -7.32 -1.29 -1.16
C GLY A 398 -7.28 -1.75 0.31
N SER A 399 -7.27 -0.92 1.36
CA SER A 399 -7.17 -1.49 2.73
C SER A 399 -7.76 -0.65 3.87
N THR A 400 -8.26 -1.32 4.93
CA THR A 400 -8.87 -0.75 6.15
C THR A 400 -8.12 -1.13 7.42
N ALA A 401 -8.12 -0.20 8.37
CA ALA A 401 -7.94 -0.39 9.82
C ALA A 401 -8.30 0.94 10.52
N SER A 402 -7.92 2.06 9.88
CA SER A 402 -8.73 3.27 9.84
C SER A 402 -10.11 2.97 9.26
N ASN A 403 -11.16 3.45 9.93
CA ASN A 403 -12.56 3.35 9.49
C ASN A 403 -13.12 4.77 9.24
N LEU A 404 -12.30 5.62 8.63
CA LEU A 404 -12.68 6.93 8.10
C LEU A 404 -13.79 6.76 7.06
N ILE A 405 -15.00 7.23 7.39
CA ILE A 405 -16.19 6.96 6.59
C ILE A 405 -16.07 7.64 5.23
N SER A 406 -15.92 6.82 4.22
CA SER A 406 -15.69 7.25 2.86
C SER A 406 -17.02 7.52 2.14
N VAL A 407 -17.14 8.70 1.53
CA VAL A 407 -18.36 9.11 0.80
C VAL A 407 -18.20 8.95 -0.70
N ALA A 408 -19.30 8.58 -1.38
CA ALA A 408 -19.30 8.40 -2.83
C ALA A 408 -18.81 9.65 -3.57
N SER A 409 -18.21 9.42 -4.72
CA SER A 409 -17.72 10.49 -5.59
C SER A 409 -18.78 11.48 -6.06
N SER A 410 -20.06 11.11 -6.03
CA SER A 410 -21.17 11.99 -6.36
C SER A 410 -21.49 12.99 -5.25
N VAL A 411 -21.01 12.75 -4.02
CA VAL A 411 -21.26 13.60 -2.85
C VAL A 411 -20.46 14.89 -2.99
N THR A 412 -21.18 15.99 -2.84
CA THR A 412 -20.65 17.36 -2.88
C THR A 412 -20.76 18.05 -1.53
N GLU A 413 -21.56 17.52 -0.59
CA GLU A 413 -21.73 18.12 0.73
C GLU A 413 -21.85 17.05 1.81
N VAL A 414 -21.08 17.23 2.88
CA VAL A 414 -21.30 16.58 4.17
C VAL A 414 -21.55 17.65 5.22
N ASP A 415 -22.74 17.62 5.83
CA ASP A 415 -23.16 18.56 6.86
C ASP A 415 -23.30 17.84 8.21
N ALA A 416 -22.28 18.01 9.05
CA ALA A 416 -22.19 17.52 10.42
C ALA A 416 -22.38 18.65 11.45
N SER A 417 -22.93 19.80 11.05
CA SER A 417 -23.03 20.98 11.95
C SER A 417 -23.88 20.78 13.21
N ALA A 418 -24.74 19.75 13.23
CA ALA A 418 -25.53 19.36 14.39
C ALA A 418 -24.97 18.14 15.14
N ALA A 419 -23.83 17.60 14.71
CA ALA A 419 -23.12 16.55 15.43
C ALA A 419 -22.43 17.13 16.66
N THR A 420 -22.47 16.37 17.75
CA THR A 420 -21.77 16.69 19.01
C THR A 420 -20.67 15.69 19.33
N GLY A 421 -20.68 14.52 18.71
CA GLY A 421 -19.54 13.60 18.63
C GLY A 421 -18.71 13.87 17.38
N ALA A 422 -17.45 13.40 17.39
CA ALA A 422 -16.53 13.56 16.26
C ALA A 422 -17.03 12.86 14.99
N VAL A 423 -16.78 13.49 13.85
CA VAL A 423 -17.11 12.98 12.51
C VAL A 423 -15.82 12.80 11.72
N ASP A 424 -15.52 11.55 11.42
CA ASP A 424 -14.29 11.12 10.77
C ASP A 424 -14.60 10.58 9.37
N ILE A 425 -14.36 11.38 8.33
CA ILE A 425 -14.81 11.11 6.95
C ILE A 425 -13.73 11.34 5.89
N ARG A 426 -13.94 10.76 4.70
CA ARG A 426 -13.10 10.97 3.51
C ARG A 426 -13.92 11.23 2.26
N PHE A 427 -13.59 12.27 1.51
CA PHE A 427 -14.04 12.47 0.13
C PHE A 427 -13.12 11.71 -0.83
N THR A 428 -13.57 10.56 -1.33
CA THR A 428 -12.74 9.70 -2.20
C THR A 428 -12.47 10.33 -3.57
N GLN A 429 -11.27 10.07 -4.12
CA GLN A 429 -10.85 10.46 -5.46
C GLN A 429 -11.78 9.86 -6.53
N ASN A 430 -12.15 10.70 -7.49
CA ASN A 430 -12.90 10.28 -8.67
C ASN A 430 -12.22 10.82 -9.92
N THR A 431 -11.98 9.93 -10.89
CA THR A 431 -11.41 10.29 -12.20
C THR A 431 -12.30 11.25 -13.01
N THR A 432 -13.57 11.43 -12.63
CA THR A 432 -14.47 12.41 -13.25
C THR A 432 -14.52 13.76 -12.51
N LYS A 433 -14.00 13.86 -11.28
CA LYS A 433 -13.91 15.15 -10.59
C LYS A 433 -12.72 15.93 -11.14
N THR A 434 -12.93 17.20 -11.43
CA THR A 434 -11.92 18.15 -11.91
C THR A 434 -11.76 19.27 -10.89
N THR A 435 -10.81 20.18 -11.10
CA THR A 435 -10.61 21.39 -10.27
C THR A 435 -11.82 22.34 -10.24
N GLY A 436 -12.88 22.09 -11.01
CA GLY A 436 -14.14 22.83 -10.93
C GLY A 436 -15.22 22.17 -10.04
N ASP A 437 -15.01 20.94 -9.58
CA ASP A 437 -15.98 20.22 -8.76
C ASP A 437 -15.70 20.49 -7.28
N ASN A 438 -16.60 21.25 -6.66
CA ASN A 438 -16.45 21.69 -5.27
C ASN A 438 -17.05 20.66 -4.29
N VAL A 439 -16.35 20.40 -3.18
CA VAL A 439 -16.89 19.66 -2.03
C VAL A 439 -17.01 20.56 -0.82
N THR A 440 -18.04 20.35 -0.01
CA THR A 440 -18.33 21.13 1.20
C THR A 440 -18.35 20.21 2.42
N PHE A 441 -17.67 20.63 3.48
CA PHE A 441 -17.75 20.01 4.79
C PHE A 441 -18.16 21.05 5.84
N LYS A 442 -19.09 20.69 6.72
CA LYS A 442 -19.47 21.51 7.88
C LYS A 442 -19.40 20.64 9.12
N GLY A 443 -18.42 20.85 9.97
CA GLY A 443 -18.25 20.15 11.24
C GLY A 443 -19.10 20.73 12.37
N GLY A 444 -19.13 19.97 13.46
CA GLY A 444 -19.99 20.19 14.62
C GLY A 444 -19.24 20.69 15.85
N SER A 445 -19.57 20.15 17.02
CA SER A 445 -18.83 20.43 18.26
C SER A 445 -17.88 19.31 18.69
N GLY A 446 -17.78 18.24 17.90
CA GLY A 446 -16.82 17.16 18.10
C GLY A 446 -15.48 17.49 17.44
N ASP A 447 -14.43 16.77 17.79
CA ASP A 447 -13.11 16.91 17.17
C ASP A 447 -13.12 16.20 15.81
N ASP A 448 -13.52 16.88 14.73
CA ASP A 448 -13.75 16.25 13.43
C ASP A 448 -12.43 15.99 12.67
N TYR A 449 -12.42 14.99 11.80
CA TYR A 449 -11.31 14.72 10.88
C TYR A 449 -11.85 14.47 9.48
N VAL A 450 -11.45 15.32 8.53
CA VAL A 450 -11.93 15.24 7.14
C VAL A 450 -10.77 15.20 6.16
N GLU A 451 -10.83 14.22 5.24
CA GLU A 451 -9.85 14.06 4.17
C GLU A 451 -10.39 14.48 2.80
N PHE A 452 -9.55 15.17 2.05
CA PHE A 452 -9.80 15.65 0.69
C PHE A 452 -8.71 15.16 -0.27
N GLU A 453 -9.11 14.43 -1.31
CA GLU A 453 -8.16 13.87 -2.30
C GLU A 453 -8.12 14.65 -3.63
N LEU A 454 -9.23 15.30 -4.05
CA LEU A 454 -9.30 16.11 -5.29
C LEU A 454 -10.53 17.06 -5.31
N GLY A 455 -10.38 18.25 -5.91
CA GLY A 455 -11.42 19.27 -6.09
C GLY A 455 -11.20 20.49 -5.22
N ASN A 456 -11.95 21.59 -5.43
CA ASN A 456 -11.91 22.72 -4.48
C ASN A 456 -12.75 22.38 -3.25
N VAL A 457 -12.29 22.82 -2.09
CA VAL A 457 -12.84 22.50 -0.78
C VAL A 457 -13.45 23.75 -0.15
N SER A 458 -14.63 23.61 0.44
CA SER A 458 -15.21 24.58 1.36
C SER A 458 -15.48 23.88 2.70
N ALA A 459 -14.57 24.03 3.66
CA ALA A 459 -14.65 23.33 4.94
C ALA A 459 -14.77 24.31 6.12
N THR A 460 -15.69 24.01 7.04
CA THR A 460 -15.82 24.69 8.34
C THR A 460 -15.76 23.65 9.46
N GLY A 461 -14.94 23.82 10.50
CA GLY A 461 -14.76 22.82 11.56
C GLY A 461 -15.80 22.91 12.67
N GLY A 462 -15.99 24.08 13.28
CA GLY A 462 -17.03 24.29 14.29
C GLY A 462 -16.46 24.67 15.64
N ALA A 463 -16.71 23.88 16.68
CA ALA A 463 -16.25 24.19 18.05
C ALA A 463 -15.24 23.17 18.63
N GLY A 464 -14.96 22.08 17.91
CA GLY A 464 -14.00 21.05 18.31
C GLY A 464 -12.58 21.37 17.84
N ALA A 465 -11.63 20.49 18.14
CA ALA A 465 -10.29 20.56 17.54
C ALA A 465 -10.28 19.77 16.22
N ASP A 466 -10.51 20.47 15.12
CA ASP A 466 -10.79 19.87 13.83
C ASP A 466 -9.52 19.71 12.99
N THR A 467 -9.47 18.69 12.13
CA THR A 467 -8.35 18.46 11.21
C THR A 467 -8.84 18.35 9.77
N PHE A 468 -8.34 19.24 8.92
CA PHE A 468 -8.59 19.25 7.48
C PHE A 468 -7.36 18.70 6.76
N ALA A 469 -7.46 17.47 6.23
CA ALA A 469 -6.34 16.77 5.63
C ALA A 469 -6.45 16.74 4.10
N PHE A 470 -5.43 17.23 3.41
CA PHE A 470 -5.31 17.19 1.95
C PHE A 470 -4.22 16.19 1.53
N ILE A 471 -4.60 15.09 0.86
CA ILE A 471 -3.72 13.93 0.63
C ILE A 471 -3.94 13.31 -0.76
N THR A 472 -2.88 13.06 -1.55
CA THR A 472 -3.01 12.39 -2.87
C THR A 472 -1.72 11.67 -3.33
N THR A 473 -1.87 10.69 -4.23
CA THR A 473 -0.78 10.10 -5.05
C THR A 473 -0.88 10.50 -6.53
N ALA A 474 -1.71 11.48 -6.89
CA ALA A 474 -1.80 11.95 -8.27
C ALA A 474 -0.45 12.50 -8.75
N SER A 475 0.23 11.74 -9.60
CA SER A 475 1.53 12.11 -10.17
C SER A 475 1.45 13.47 -10.88
N GLY A 476 2.38 14.37 -10.55
CA GLY A 476 2.42 15.73 -11.09
C GLY A 476 1.49 16.74 -10.41
N VAL A 477 0.71 16.35 -9.40
CA VAL A 477 -0.07 17.29 -8.58
C VAL A 477 0.79 17.78 -7.42
N THR A 478 1.25 19.03 -7.50
CA THR A 478 1.85 19.74 -6.37
C THR A 478 0.75 20.24 -5.44
N ASN A 479 0.93 20.12 -4.12
CA ASN A 479 0.02 20.63 -3.06
C ASN A 479 -1.24 19.79 -2.80
N SER A 480 -1.37 18.59 -3.37
CA SER A 480 -2.58 17.75 -3.25
C SER A 480 -3.89 18.52 -3.55
N THR A 481 -3.85 19.38 -4.56
CA THR A 481 -4.89 20.37 -4.91
C THR A 481 -5.21 21.47 -3.90
N TYR A 482 -4.72 21.47 -2.65
CA TYR A 482 -4.87 22.64 -1.76
C TYR A 482 -4.24 23.88 -2.42
N GLY A 483 -5.07 24.88 -2.67
CA GLY A 483 -4.76 26.02 -3.49
C GLY A 483 -5.72 27.18 -3.26
N SER A 484 -5.61 28.21 -4.10
CA SER A 484 -6.38 29.45 -3.94
C SER A 484 -7.90 29.30 -4.16
N GLY A 485 -8.34 28.15 -4.67
CA GLY A 485 -9.76 27.82 -4.85
C GLY A 485 -10.42 27.27 -3.58
N ASP A 486 -9.62 26.88 -2.58
CA ASP A 486 -10.12 26.30 -1.34
C ASP A 486 -10.50 27.39 -0.33
N THR A 487 -11.39 27.04 0.59
CA THR A 487 -11.81 27.85 1.74
C THR A 487 -11.85 26.94 2.96
N VAL A 488 -11.05 27.27 3.98
CA VAL A 488 -10.98 26.52 5.24
C VAL A 488 -11.18 27.48 6.40
N THR A 489 -12.17 27.19 7.23
CA THR A 489 -12.44 27.91 8.48
C THR A 489 -12.38 26.90 9.62
N GLY A 490 -11.38 26.97 10.50
CA GLY A 490 -11.28 26.05 11.64
C GLY A 490 -12.51 26.19 12.55
N GLY A 491 -12.64 27.34 13.19
CA GLY A 491 -13.80 27.62 14.03
C GLY A 491 -13.33 28.11 15.38
N ALA A 492 -13.88 27.58 16.45
CA ALA A 492 -13.31 27.67 17.78
C ALA A 492 -12.68 26.31 18.10
N GLY A 493 -11.47 26.28 18.64
CA GLY A 493 -10.80 25.01 18.86
C GLY A 493 -9.30 25.16 18.76
N SER A 494 -8.62 24.06 18.50
CA SER A 494 -7.22 24.07 18.06
C SER A 494 -7.17 23.36 16.74
N ASP A 495 -7.37 24.09 15.65
CA ASP A 495 -7.65 23.50 14.35
C ASP A 495 -6.39 23.30 13.51
N ALA A 496 -6.35 22.19 12.77
CA ALA A 496 -5.18 21.77 11.99
C ALA A 496 -5.49 21.67 10.49
N LEU A 497 -4.63 22.28 9.67
CA LEU A 497 -4.52 22.01 8.25
C LEU A 497 -3.38 21.01 8.04
N GLN A 498 -3.71 19.77 7.67
CA GLN A 498 -2.75 18.72 7.40
C GLN A 498 -2.51 18.58 5.89
N LEU A 499 -1.25 18.57 5.48
CA LEU A 499 -0.86 18.44 4.08
C LEU A 499 0.03 17.21 3.89
N GLY A 500 -0.47 16.24 3.13
CA GLY A 500 0.19 14.97 2.90
C GLY A 500 0.06 13.98 4.04
N LEU A 501 0.72 12.84 3.86
CA LEU A 501 0.71 11.71 4.80
C LEU A 501 1.91 10.80 4.53
N ASN A 502 2.54 10.29 5.59
CA ASN A 502 3.60 9.27 5.55
C ASN A 502 4.77 9.63 4.60
N GLY A 503 5.15 10.91 4.54
CA GLY A 503 6.30 11.36 3.74
C GLY A 503 6.09 11.20 2.23
N SER A 504 4.86 11.31 1.74
CA SER A 504 4.52 11.17 0.32
C SER A 504 4.21 12.52 -0.33
N GLY A 505 4.79 12.79 -1.49
CA GLY A 505 4.51 13.95 -2.33
C GLY A 505 5.32 15.21 -1.97
N THR A 506 5.17 16.23 -2.81
CA THR A 506 5.81 17.55 -2.68
C THR A 506 4.74 18.64 -2.55
N TYR A 507 4.89 19.51 -1.54
CA TYR A 507 3.94 20.56 -1.21
C TYR A 507 4.65 21.91 -1.23
N THR A 508 4.32 22.75 -2.21
CA THR A 508 4.86 24.08 -2.43
C THR A 508 3.77 25.13 -2.31
N LEU A 509 3.68 25.79 -1.17
CA LEU A 509 2.63 26.76 -0.86
C LEU A 509 3.22 28.16 -0.80
N SER A 510 2.54 29.10 -1.43
CA SER A 510 2.78 30.52 -1.29
C SER A 510 1.69 31.16 -0.41
N THR A 511 1.76 32.47 -0.27
CA THR A 511 0.74 33.24 0.45
C THR A 511 -0.62 33.23 -0.24
N THR A 512 -0.69 32.87 -1.53
CA THR A 512 -1.93 32.88 -2.32
C THR A 512 -2.85 31.73 -1.93
N GLU A 513 -2.29 30.56 -1.65
CA GLU A 513 -3.02 29.37 -1.24
C GLU A 513 -3.70 29.52 0.13
N PHE A 514 -3.16 30.38 1.01
CA PHE A 514 -3.73 30.65 2.34
C PHE A 514 -4.74 31.81 2.37
N ALA A 515 -5.07 32.40 1.23
CA ALA A 515 -5.88 33.63 1.19
C ALA A 515 -7.28 33.46 1.81
N ASN A 516 -7.83 32.24 1.78
CA ASN A 516 -9.16 31.91 2.30
C ASN A 516 -9.09 30.95 3.50
N THR A 517 -8.00 31.00 4.27
CA THR A 517 -7.79 30.18 5.47
C THR A 517 -7.95 31.04 6.70
N THR A 518 -8.86 30.66 7.60
CA THR A 518 -9.10 31.39 8.86
C THR A 518 -9.35 30.42 10.01
N GLY A 519 -9.04 30.83 11.24
CA GLY A 519 -9.24 30.00 12.44
C GLY A 519 -8.44 28.70 12.45
N VAL A 520 -7.36 28.59 11.66
CA VAL A 520 -6.46 27.43 11.69
C VAL A 520 -5.23 27.81 12.52
N ASP A 521 -4.92 27.00 13.52
CA ASP A 521 -3.81 27.24 14.45
C ASP A 521 -2.58 26.41 14.12
N VAL A 522 -2.77 25.29 13.42
CA VAL A 522 -1.70 24.32 13.15
C VAL A 522 -1.60 24.06 11.65
N LEU A 523 -0.41 24.25 11.10
CA LEU A 523 -0.03 23.71 9.79
C LEU A 523 0.81 22.45 9.98
N ASP A 524 0.22 21.29 9.69
CA ASP A 524 0.84 19.97 9.86
C ASP A 524 1.33 19.44 8.50
N LEU A 525 2.65 19.50 8.29
CA LEU A 525 3.30 19.15 7.03
C LEU A 525 3.81 17.71 7.10
N ARG A 526 3.27 16.86 6.22
CA ARG A 526 3.54 15.41 6.20
C ARG A 526 4.01 14.88 4.85
N GLY A 527 4.40 15.76 3.92
CA GLY A 527 5.02 15.40 2.64
C GLY A 527 6.49 15.04 2.75
N ALA A 528 7.07 14.48 1.68
CA ALA A 528 8.52 14.24 1.56
C ALA A 528 9.31 15.55 1.48
N THR A 529 8.77 16.49 0.71
CA THR A 529 9.35 17.82 0.51
C THR A 529 8.26 18.86 0.70
N ASN A 530 8.48 19.78 1.63
CA ASN A 530 7.54 20.85 1.93
C ASN A 530 8.25 22.21 1.75
N THR A 531 7.66 23.13 1.00
CA THR A 531 8.14 24.50 0.82
C THR A 531 6.97 25.44 1.05
N VAL A 532 6.99 26.22 2.12
CA VAL A 532 5.85 27.02 2.55
C VAL A 532 6.28 28.46 2.78
N THR A 533 5.54 29.41 2.23
CA THR A 533 5.68 30.83 2.57
C THR A 533 4.45 31.33 3.33
N LEU A 534 4.65 31.81 4.56
CA LEU A 534 3.59 32.27 5.43
C LEU A 534 3.52 33.80 5.45
N SER A 535 2.30 34.33 5.37
CA SER A 535 2.02 35.76 5.50
C SER A 535 1.53 36.12 6.89
N SER A 536 1.64 37.40 7.24
CA SER A 536 1.06 37.93 8.47
C SER A 536 -0.44 37.66 8.60
N ALA A 537 -1.17 37.57 7.48
CA ALA A 537 -2.62 37.41 7.44
C ALA A 537 -3.05 36.03 7.96
N VAL A 538 -2.45 34.94 7.46
CA VAL A 538 -2.79 33.58 7.91
C VAL A 538 -2.40 33.35 9.38
N VAL A 539 -1.23 33.85 9.80
CA VAL A 539 -0.76 33.73 11.18
C VAL A 539 -1.66 34.52 12.15
N ALA A 540 -2.15 35.70 11.74
CA ALA A 540 -3.08 36.50 12.56
C ALA A 540 -4.52 35.97 12.55
N ALA A 541 -4.85 35.08 11.61
CA ALA A 541 -6.17 34.47 11.52
C ALA A 541 -6.32 33.24 12.42
N ALA A 542 -5.25 32.76 13.06
CA ALA A 542 -5.29 31.77 14.14
C ALA A 542 -6.04 32.35 15.35
N ASP A 543 -6.96 31.58 15.93
CA ASP A 543 -7.81 32.03 17.03
C ASP A 543 -7.32 31.51 18.40
N ALA A 544 -6.46 30.49 18.44
CA ALA A 544 -5.75 30.04 19.64
C ALA A 544 -4.61 31.00 20.07
N GLY A 545 -4.36 32.07 19.31
CA GLY A 545 -3.36 33.11 19.63
C GLY A 545 -1.91 32.73 19.30
N THR A 546 -1.67 31.52 18.80
CA THR A 546 -0.37 31.06 18.29
C THR A 546 -0.57 30.21 17.04
N PHE A 547 0.12 30.54 15.95
CA PHE A 547 0.19 29.68 14.77
C PHE A 547 1.41 28.76 14.87
N THR A 548 1.21 27.45 14.71
CA THR A 548 2.26 26.43 14.84
C THR A 548 2.46 25.69 13.52
N VAL A 549 3.69 25.64 13.02
CA VAL A 549 4.08 24.78 11.89
C VAL A 549 4.76 23.54 12.44
N ARG A 550 4.36 22.36 11.93
CA ARG A 550 4.81 21.06 12.42
C ARG A 550 5.37 20.22 11.28
N THR A 551 6.60 19.73 11.43
CA THR A 551 7.25 18.75 10.54
C THR A 551 7.69 17.50 11.29
N ASP A 552 7.40 17.42 12.59
CA ASP A 552 7.67 16.30 13.53
C ASP A 552 6.59 15.20 13.52
N ARG A 553 5.77 15.17 12.46
CA ARG A 553 4.55 14.36 12.35
C ARG A 553 4.38 13.63 11.03
N ILE A 554 5.42 13.63 10.20
CA ILE A 554 5.40 13.03 8.85
C ILE A 554 4.95 11.57 8.90
N VAL A 555 5.43 10.86 9.92
CA VAL A 555 5.00 9.51 10.27
C VAL A 555 4.37 9.53 11.66
N GLN A 556 3.12 9.09 11.78
CA GLN A 556 2.40 9.13 13.05
C GLN A 556 2.75 7.91 13.92
N THR A 557 3.71 8.04 14.82
CA THR A 557 4.19 6.91 15.66
C THR A 557 3.38 6.68 16.96
N SER A 558 2.39 7.55 17.26
CA SER A 558 1.51 7.43 18.44
C SER A 558 0.02 7.70 18.13
N THR A 559 -0.87 7.02 18.87
CA THR A 559 -2.33 7.24 18.85
C THR A 559 -2.75 8.64 19.30
N THR A 560 -1.87 9.36 20.00
CA THR A 560 -2.11 10.73 20.48
C THR A 560 -1.62 11.81 19.52
N ASN A 561 -1.14 11.44 18.33
CA ASN A 561 -0.51 12.37 17.37
C ASN A 561 0.65 13.17 18.01
N SER A 562 1.31 12.59 19.03
CA SER A 562 2.42 13.22 19.74
C SER A 562 3.67 13.23 18.85
N ALA A 563 4.49 14.28 19.01
CA ALA A 563 5.76 14.49 18.30
C ALA A 563 6.58 13.19 18.23
N ASN A 564 7.14 12.88 17.06
CA ASN A 564 7.98 11.71 16.94
C ASN A 564 9.29 11.90 17.70
N ALA A 565 9.75 10.85 18.38
CA ALA A 565 11.10 10.81 18.95
C ALA A 565 12.09 10.28 17.88
N ALA A 566 13.33 10.77 17.88
CA ALA A 566 14.29 10.64 16.78
C ALA A 566 14.53 9.23 16.21
N GLY A 567 14.69 9.14 14.87
CA GLY A 567 15.28 7.98 14.18
C GLY A 567 14.42 6.72 14.16
N THR A 568 13.10 6.85 14.31
CA THR A 568 12.15 5.72 14.35
C THR A 568 11.54 5.37 12.99
N GLY A 569 11.51 6.31 12.04
CA GLY A 569 10.85 6.15 10.75
C GLY A 569 11.65 6.79 9.60
N SER A 570 12.14 5.96 8.68
CA SER A 570 13.03 6.37 7.57
C SER A 570 12.45 7.41 6.61
N GLN A 571 11.14 7.63 6.63
CA GLN A 571 10.46 8.64 5.79
C GLN A 571 10.53 10.04 6.39
N GLU A 572 10.44 10.16 7.72
CA GLU A 572 10.60 11.45 8.40
C GLU A 572 12.06 11.91 8.32
N ASP A 573 13.00 10.99 8.58
CA ASP A 573 14.44 11.24 8.44
C ASP A 573 14.83 11.68 7.02
N ALA A 574 14.08 11.21 6.01
CA ALA A 574 14.32 11.54 4.60
C ALA A 574 13.60 12.81 4.14
N SER A 575 12.82 13.47 5.00
CA SER A 575 12.03 14.64 4.62
C SER A 575 12.85 15.93 4.57
N THR A 576 12.40 16.88 3.75
CA THR A 576 12.98 18.22 3.65
C THR A 576 11.88 19.28 3.74
N ASN A 577 12.10 20.29 4.57
CA ASN A 577 11.12 21.33 4.81
C ASN A 577 11.77 22.69 4.69
N THR A 578 11.15 23.60 3.95
CA THR A 578 11.53 25.02 3.87
C THR A 578 10.35 25.85 4.32
N ILE A 579 10.53 26.61 5.40
CA ILE A 579 9.48 27.42 6.03
C ILE A 579 9.92 28.88 5.96
N ASN A 580 9.37 29.62 5.01
CA ASN A 580 9.66 31.02 4.80
C ASN A 580 8.65 31.91 5.55
N ILE A 581 9.16 32.60 6.57
CA ILE A 581 8.40 33.51 7.44
C ILE A 581 8.72 34.98 7.18
N THR A 582 9.44 35.32 6.10
CA THR A 582 9.90 36.69 5.83
C THR A 582 8.78 37.72 5.65
N GLN A 583 7.53 37.27 5.43
CA GLN A 583 6.36 38.13 5.23
C GLN A 583 5.52 38.33 6.51
N LEU A 584 6.06 37.96 7.68
CA LEU A 584 5.46 38.29 8.98
C LEU A 584 5.78 39.73 9.39
N ASN A 585 4.85 40.35 10.13
CA ASN A 585 5.04 41.67 10.69
C ASN A 585 6.01 41.60 11.88
N ALA A 586 6.71 42.71 12.15
CA ALA A 586 7.62 42.80 13.29
C ALA A 586 6.91 42.50 14.62
N GLY A 587 7.48 41.59 15.41
CA GLY A 587 6.93 41.19 16.72
C GLY A 587 5.72 40.27 16.68
N GLN A 588 5.31 39.77 15.49
CA GLN A 588 4.32 38.70 15.38
C GLN A 588 4.97 37.37 15.76
N GLY A 589 4.33 36.62 16.67
CA GLY A 589 4.82 35.32 17.13
C GLY A 589 4.38 34.17 16.23
N ILE A 590 5.24 33.17 16.08
CA ILE A 590 4.99 31.91 15.39
C ILE A 590 5.81 30.80 16.07
N SER A 591 5.28 29.58 16.10
CA SER A 591 5.99 28.40 16.61
C SER A 591 6.31 27.45 15.46
N ILE A 592 7.55 27.00 15.37
CA ILE A 592 7.99 25.97 14.41
C ILE A 592 8.51 24.79 15.22
N VAL A 593 7.96 23.61 14.97
CA VAL A 593 8.33 22.35 15.61
C VAL A 593 8.78 21.36 14.55
N GLY A 594 10.08 21.12 14.54
CA GLY A 594 10.86 20.30 13.63
C GLY A 594 11.00 18.87 14.10
N GLY A 595 11.14 17.96 13.14
CA GLY A 595 11.16 16.53 13.33
C GLY A 595 12.57 15.93 13.36
N SER A 596 12.69 14.73 12.81
CA SER A 596 13.97 14.12 12.49
C SER A 596 14.43 14.35 11.05
N GLY A 597 13.68 15.08 10.23
CA GLY A 597 14.04 15.47 8.85
C GLY A 597 15.03 16.63 8.77
N SER A 598 15.17 17.26 7.60
CA SER A 598 15.93 18.51 7.42
C SER A 598 14.98 19.70 7.32
N ASP A 599 15.10 20.65 8.24
CA ASP A 599 14.28 21.84 8.37
C ASP A 599 15.09 23.13 8.07
N ARG A 600 14.66 23.90 7.08
CA ARG A 600 15.18 25.22 6.71
C ARG A 600 14.17 26.30 7.05
N ILE A 601 14.48 27.14 8.02
CA ILE A 601 13.64 28.29 8.38
C ILE A 601 14.23 29.53 7.71
N VAL A 602 13.43 30.31 6.99
CA VAL A 602 13.88 31.54 6.31
C VAL A 602 13.20 32.75 6.94
N GLY A 603 13.99 33.65 7.51
CA GLY A 603 13.51 34.86 8.20
C GLY A 603 14.33 36.11 7.89
N ASN A 604 13.92 37.22 8.47
CA ASN A 604 14.64 38.50 8.43
C ASN A 604 14.60 39.17 9.82
N ASN A 605 15.17 40.37 9.93
CA ASN A 605 15.23 41.13 11.18
C ASN A 605 13.87 41.37 11.86
N ALA A 606 12.76 41.46 11.10
CA ALA A 606 11.45 41.68 11.68
C ALA A 606 10.87 40.38 12.28
N THR A 607 11.18 39.24 11.67
CA THR A 607 10.48 37.97 11.89
C THR A 607 11.24 37.04 12.82
N ILE A 608 12.56 37.20 12.92
CA ILE A 608 13.39 36.52 13.92
C ILE A 608 13.44 37.45 15.14
N ASN A 609 12.54 37.21 16.08
CA ASN A 609 12.38 38.03 17.27
C ASN A 609 11.97 37.16 18.47
N ALA A 610 11.93 37.73 19.67
CA ALA A 610 11.62 37.00 20.91
C ALA A 610 10.25 36.28 20.95
N ALA A 611 9.29 36.63 20.09
CA ALA A 611 7.99 35.95 20.00
C ALA A 611 8.02 34.74 19.05
N THR A 612 9.08 34.58 18.26
CA THR A 612 9.28 33.45 17.36
C THR A 612 9.96 32.31 18.09
N ILE A 613 9.37 31.12 18.03
CA ILE A 613 9.92 29.89 18.60
C ILE A 613 10.35 28.99 17.44
N ILE A 614 11.63 28.62 17.44
CA ILE A 614 12.20 27.69 16.45
C ILE A 614 12.77 26.51 17.21
N ASP A 615 12.08 25.39 17.11
CA ASP A 615 12.59 24.09 17.52
C ASP A 615 12.76 23.28 16.24
N ALA A 616 13.98 23.14 15.74
CA ALA A 616 14.21 22.35 14.51
C ALA A 616 14.30 20.84 14.76
N GLY A 617 14.04 20.39 15.99
CA GLY A 617 13.98 18.97 16.31
C GLY A 617 15.31 18.41 16.81
N THR A 618 15.70 17.22 16.34
CA THR A 618 16.79 16.43 16.96
C THR A 618 18.05 16.33 16.12
N ASN A 619 19.15 16.92 16.63
CA ASN A 619 20.52 16.89 16.09
C ASN A 619 21.24 15.53 16.29
N ALA A 620 20.50 14.42 16.42
CA ALA A 620 21.05 13.11 16.80
C ALA A 620 20.34 12.00 16.04
N GLY A 621 21.09 11.05 15.47
CA GLY A 621 20.56 10.04 14.54
C GLY A 621 21.25 10.05 13.17
N THR A 622 20.43 10.05 12.10
CA THR A 622 20.71 9.64 10.71
C THR A 622 21.58 10.62 9.91
N ALA A 623 22.47 10.10 9.07
CA ALA A 623 23.37 10.89 8.23
C ALA A 623 22.62 11.66 7.12
N GLY A 624 23.21 12.76 6.64
CA GLY A 624 22.68 13.62 5.58
C GLY A 624 21.81 14.81 6.05
N ARG A 625 21.32 14.78 7.29
CA ARG A 625 20.42 15.80 7.87
C ARG A 625 21.14 17.10 8.23
N TYR A 626 20.44 18.22 8.06
CA TYR A 626 20.96 19.54 8.37
C TYR A 626 19.85 20.58 8.55
N ASP A 627 19.69 21.11 9.75
CA ASP A 627 18.69 22.12 10.09
C ASP A 627 19.32 23.51 10.15
N THR A 628 18.68 24.47 9.50
CA THR A 628 19.27 25.81 9.32
C THR A 628 18.28 26.93 9.49
N LEU A 629 18.78 28.04 10.04
CA LEU A 629 18.12 29.33 9.97
C LEU A 629 18.80 30.17 8.90
N THR A 630 18.07 30.50 7.84
CA THR A 630 18.49 31.47 6.83
C THR A 630 17.99 32.86 7.20
N VAL A 631 18.90 33.82 7.24
CA VAL A 631 18.60 35.22 7.57
C VAL A 631 18.90 36.10 6.37
N VAL A 632 17.86 36.77 5.89
CA VAL A 632 17.90 37.57 4.66
C VAL A 632 18.09 39.06 4.99
N ASN A 633 19.05 39.68 4.30
CA ASN A 633 19.44 41.09 4.44
C ASN A 633 19.97 41.43 5.85
N SER A 634 20.31 42.71 6.07
CA SER A 634 20.86 43.17 7.35
C SER A 634 19.94 42.86 8.53
N ALA A 635 20.50 42.28 9.59
CA ALA A 635 19.76 41.86 10.78
C ALA A 635 20.59 41.98 12.07
N VAL A 636 19.88 42.25 13.17
CA VAL A 636 20.37 42.13 14.54
C VAL A 636 19.70 40.90 15.14
N LEU A 637 20.50 39.90 15.51
CA LEU A 637 20.08 38.69 16.21
C LEU A 637 20.67 38.76 17.62
N ASP A 638 19.96 39.44 18.51
CA ASP A 638 20.43 39.60 19.89
C ASP A 638 20.10 38.37 20.75
N ARG A 639 20.53 38.37 22.02
CA ARG A 639 20.29 37.24 22.92
C ARG A 639 18.80 36.93 23.14
N THR A 640 17.91 37.90 22.95
CA THR A 640 16.46 37.73 23.13
C THR A 640 15.82 37.13 21.90
N ASP A 641 16.31 37.48 20.71
CA ASP A 641 15.86 36.88 19.44
C ASP A 641 16.24 35.40 19.36
N LEU A 642 17.44 35.05 19.83
CA LEU A 642 17.96 33.67 19.78
C LEU A 642 17.58 32.80 21.00
N ALA A 643 16.89 33.36 22.00
CA ALA A 643 16.56 32.65 23.25
C ALA A 643 15.63 31.44 23.03
N ASN A 644 14.75 31.52 22.03
CA ASN A 644 13.77 30.50 21.70
C ASN A 644 14.16 29.67 20.46
N VAL A 645 15.45 29.64 20.13
CA VAL A 645 15.99 28.91 18.97
C VAL A 645 16.81 27.72 19.46
N LYS A 646 16.41 26.51 19.04
CA LYS A 646 17.10 25.26 19.37
C LYS A 646 17.01 24.25 18.23
N GLY A 647 17.91 23.27 18.27
CA GLY A 647 17.92 22.18 17.30
C GLY A 647 18.46 22.55 15.92
N LEU A 648 19.14 23.68 15.74
CA LEU A 648 19.78 24.06 14.47
C LEU A 648 21.25 23.68 14.44
N GLU A 649 21.75 23.26 13.29
CA GLU A 649 23.19 23.07 13.05
C GLU A 649 23.89 24.31 12.50
N GLY A 650 23.14 25.21 11.84
CA GLY A 650 23.75 26.35 11.16
C GLY A 650 22.87 27.59 10.96
N LEU A 651 23.56 28.72 10.87
CA LEU A 651 23.02 30.02 10.48
C LEU A 651 23.55 30.39 9.09
N ILE A 652 22.65 30.59 8.12
CA ILE A 652 22.99 30.97 6.75
C ILE A 652 22.61 32.43 6.55
N LEU A 653 23.58 33.28 6.26
CA LEU A 653 23.39 34.70 6.00
C LEU A 653 23.36 34.94 4.49
N VAL A 654 22.33 35.60 3.99
CA VAL A 654 22.15 35.92 2.56
C VAL A 654 21.66 37.35 2.37
N GLU A 655 21.84 37.88 1.17
CA GLU A 655 21.36 39.22 0.81
C GLU A 655 20.55 39.24 -0.48
N ASN A 656 19.54 40.11 -0.52
CA ASN A 656 18.67 40.37 -1.68
C ASN A 656 18.67 41.83 -2.11
N VAL A 657 19.55 42.63 -1.51
CA VAL A 657 19.65 44.07 -1.74
C VAL A 657 20.95 44.39 -2.47
N THR A 658 20.96 45.53 -3.16
CA THR A 658 22.17 46.08 -3.76
C THR A 658 22.89 46.97 -2.74
N GLY A 659 24.06 46.55 -2.28
CA GLY A 659 24.89 47.29 -1.31
C GLY A 659 25.29 46.41 -0.12
N ALA A 660 26.22 46.92 0.71
CA ALA A 660 26.79 46.14 1.81
C ALA A 660 25.76 45.84 2.91
N SER A 661 25.57 44.55 3.19
CA SER A 661 24.74 44.02 4.27
C SER A 661 25.51 43.95 5.59
N GLN A 662 24.81 44.19 6.70
CA GLN A 662 25.37 44.14 8.05
C GLN A 662 24.57 43.19 8.96
N PHE A 663 25.28 42.23 9.57
CA PHE A 663 24.70 41.30 10.53
C PHE A 663 25.36 41.46 11.89
N ASN A 664 24.56 41.58 12.94
CA ASN A 664 25.02 41.65 14.32
C ASN A 664 24.44 40.47 15.10
N ILE A 665 25.28 39.55 15.56
CA ILE A 665 24.87 38.29 16.20
C ILE A 665 25.42 38.26 17.62
N GLU A 666 24.55 38.06 18.61
CA GLU A 666 24.95 37.87 20.00
C GLU A 666 24.80 36.41 20.42
N LEU A 667 25.93 35.72 20.58
CA LEU A 667 25.93 34.29 20.95
C LEU A 667 25.98 34.10 22.47
N THR A 668 25.15 33.19 22.97
CA THR A 668 25.12 32.79 24.38
C THR A 668 25.54 31.33 24.55
N SER A 669 26.00 30.98 25.75
CA SER A 669 26.29 29.58 26.09
C SER A 669 25.05 28.69 25.96
N ASP A 670 23.86 29.21 26.30
CA ASP A 670 22.60 28.47 26.22
C ASP A 670 22.20 28.19 24.76
N PHE A 671 22.38 29.19 23.87
CA PHE A 671 22.18 29.00 22.44
C PHE A 671 23.09 27.89 21.91
N LEU A 672 24.38 27.94 22.21
CA LEU A 672 25.30 26.90 21.71
C LEU A 672 24.99 25.52 22.31
N LEU A 673 24.58 25.44 23.58
CA LEU A 673 24.15 24.19 24.22
C LEU A 673 22.95 23.56 23.52
N ASN A 674 21.97 24.37 23.14
CA ASN A 674 20.72 23.95 22.50
C ASN A 674 20.89 23.52 21.03
N ASN A 675 22.03 23.82 20.41
CA ASN A 675 22.24 23.69 18.96
C ASN A 675 23.50 22.86 18.60
N THR A 676 24.23 22.33 19.59
CA THR A 676 25.40 21.47 19.36
C THR A 676 25.42 20.31 20.35
N GLN A 677 26.42 19.44 20.26
CA GLN A 677 26.74 18.36 21.18
C GLN A 677 28.15 18.51 21.76
N ALA A 678 28.40 17.89 22.93
CA ALA A 678 29.72 17.96 23.57
C ALA A 678 30.79 17.08 22.88
N SER A 679 30.35 16.15 22.03
CA SER A 679 31.17 15.22 21.25
C SER A 679 30.53 15.01 19.89
N ASN A 680 31.36 14.76 18.87
CA ASN A 680 30.90 14.51 17.51
C ASN A 680 30.35 13.08 17.42
N SER A 681 29.09 12.91 17.02
CA SER A 681 28.51 11.58 16.79
C SER A 681 29.06 11.00 15.49
N THR A 682 29.33 9.69 15.48
CA THR A 682 29.65 9.00 14.22
C THR A 682 28.40 8.62 13.42
N SER A 683 27.21 8.91 13.96
CA SER A 683 25.93 8.57 13.32
C SER A 683 25.48 9.63 12.31
N THR A 684 25.92 10.88 12.48
CA THR A 684 25.63 11.99 11.59
C THR A 684 26.80 12.20 10.63
N SER A 685 26.56 12.86 9.49
CA SER A 685 27.61 13.18 8.51
C SER A 685 28.18 14.59 8.69
N ILE A 686 27.95 15.18 9.86
CA ILE A 686 28.26 16.56 10.23
C ILE A 686 29.02 16.55 11.56
N ASP A 687 29.79 17.60 11.86
CA ASP A 687 30.41 17.73 13.18
C ASP A 687 29.43 18.33 14.18
N ASP A 688 28.77 17.48 14.98
CA ASP A 688 27.76 17.93 15.95
C ASP A 688 28.34 18.86 17.03
N THR A 689 29.67 18.99 17.15
CA THR A 689 30.31 19.89 18.13
C THR A 689 30.48 21.32 17.63
N VAL A 690 30.12 21.60 16.38
CA VAL A 690 30.38 22.86 15.71
C VAL A 690 29.07 23.47 15.24
N PHE A 691 28.77 24.70 15.67
CA PHE A 691 27.69 25.49 15.09
C PHE A 691 28.24 26.34 13.94
N GLN A 692 27.68 26.22 12.74
CA GLN A 692 28.19 26.92 11.57
C GLN A 692 27.51 28.27 11.39
N ILE A 693 28.27 29.33 11.13
CA ILE A 693 27.76 30.65 10.76
C ILE A 693 28.38 31.00 9.41
N GLY A 694 27.54 31.02 8.38
CA GLY A 694 28.03 30.94 7.02
C GLY A 694 27.23 31.72 6.01
N THR A 695 27.67 31.63 4.76
CA THR A 695 26.94 32.20 3.62
C THR A 695 27.01 31.29 2.41
N VAL A 696 25.92 31.26 1.64
CA VAL A 696 25.86 30.61 0.34
C VAL A 696 24.82 31.30 -0.54
N GLY A 697 24.89 31.11 -1.86
CA GLY A 697 23.76 31.43 -2.74
C GLY A 697 22.62 30.43 -2.53
N ALA A 698 21.40 30.93 -2.37
CA ALA A 698 20.19 30.15 -2.21
C ALA A 698 19.02 30.78 -2.99
N ALA A 699 17.88 30.08 -3.08
CA ALA A 699 16.68 30.61 -3.74
C ALA A 699 16.17 31.93 -3.11
N ASP A 700 16.40 32.10 -1.80
CA ASP A 700 15.99 33.27 -1.02
C ASP A 700 17.06 34.38 -0.97
N GLY A 701 18.20 34.23 -1.65
CA GLY A 701 19.17 35.32 -1.84
C GLY A 701 20.59 34.92 -2.18
N THR A 702 21.41 35.92 -2.52
CA THR A 702 22.81 35.71 -2.90
C THR A 702 23.70 35.57 -1.66
N ALA A 703 24.80 34.84 -1.82
CA ALA A 703 25.85 34.79 -0.82
C ALA A 703 26.36 36.21 -0.52
N LEU A 704 26.71 36.44 0.74
CA LEU A 704 27.50 37.59 1.14
C LEU A 704 28.86 37.55 0.43
N ASN A 705 29.46 38.71 0.24
CA ASN A 705 30.68 38.88 -0.51
C ASN A 705 31.59 39.96 0.09
N ALA A 706 32.69 40.26 -0.61
CA ALA A 706 33.62 41.30 -0.22
C ALA A 706 32.95 42.69 -0.21
N GLY A 707 32.68 43.20 0.99
CA GLY A 707 31.96 44.45 1.22
C GLY A 707 30.99 44.35 2.39
N ASP A 708 30.49 43.15 2.65
CA ASP A 708 29.58 42.86 3.76
C ASP A 708 30.32 42.73 5.09
N THR A 709 29.58 42.94 6.19
CA THR A 709 30.11 42.86 7.54
C THR A 709 29.26 41.97 8.44
N VAL A 710 29.92 41.04 9.14
CA VAL A 710 29.31 40.20 10.17
C VAL A 710 30.02 40.47 11.50
N THR A 711 29.27 40.95 12.49
CA THR A 711 29.76 41.19 13.85
C THR A 711 29.21 40.13 14.78
N ILE A 712 30.09 39.38 15.46
CA ILE A 712 29.75 38.30 16.38
C ILE A 712 30.22 38.68 17.78
N ASP A 713 29.27 38.89 18.69
CA ASP A 713 29.55 39.02 20.11
C ASP A 713 29.71 37.62 20.74
N ILE A 714 30.92 37.32 21.21
CA ILE A 714 31.31 36.04 21.79
C ILE A 714 31.42 36.11 23.32
N SER A 715 30.98 37.20 23.94
CA SER A 715 31.04 37.41 25.39
C SER A 715 30.33 36.30 26.16
N GLY A 716 29.21 35.81 25.64
CA GLY A 716 28.43 34.73 26.25
C GLY A 716 29.09 33.36 26.15
N LEU A 717 30.14 33.19 25.34
CA LEU A 717 30.86 31.92 25.15
C LEU A 717 32.13 31.83 26.01
N LEU A 718 32.61 32.94 26.55
CA LEU A 718 33.82 32.97 27.37
C LEU A 718 33.51 32.86 28.87
N ASN A 719 34.46 32.32 29.63
CA ASN A 719 34.38 32.33 31.09
C ASN A 719 34.35 33.76 31.65
N ALA A 720 34.06 33.89 32.96
CA ALA A 720 33.96 35.20 33.62
C ALA A 720 35.26 36.05 33.54
N THR A 721 36.41 35.42 33.33
CA THR A 721 37.72 36.09 33.18
C THR A 721 38.13 36.35 31.73
N ARG A 722 37.28 36.02 30.75
CA ARG A 722 37.47 36.23 29.30
C ARG A 722 38.77 35.64 28.73
N ASN A 723 39.31 34.60 29.36
CA ASN A 723 40.60 33.99 29.01
C ASN A 723 40.51 32.48 28.74
N GLY A 724 39.29 31.95 28.70
CA GLY A 724 38.98 30.55 28.41
C GLY A 724 37.52 30.42 28.02
N LEU A 725 37.16 29.28 27.45
CA LEU A 725 35.76 28.95 27.14
C LEU A 725 34.93 28.81 28.42
N ALA A 726 33.64 29.17 28.36
CA ALA A 726 32.71 28.89 29.45
C ALA A 726 32.64 27.37 29.69
N THR A 727 32.66 26.95 30.96
CA THR A 727 32.76 25.53 31.34
C THR A 727 31.59 24.70 30.81
N SER A 728 30.41 25.31 30.68
CA SER A 728 29.19 24.69 30.18
C SER A 728 29.29 24.22 28.72
N ILE A 729 30.11 24.86 27.90
CA ILE A 729 30.22 24.57 26.45
C ILE A 729 31.55 23.90 26.07
N THR A 730 32.23 23.29 27.02
CA THR A 730 33.50 22.57 26.76
C THR A 730 33.33 21.55 25.61
N GLY A 731 34.25 21.59 24.65
CA GLY A 731 34.24 20.71 23.47
C GLY A 731 33.46 21.26 22.26
N ARG A 732 32.66 22.31 22.45
CA ARG A 732 31.85 22.96 21.41
C ARG A 732 32.54 24.21 20.86
N GLY A 733 32.19 24.61 19.65
CA GLY A 733 32.70 25.83 19.04
C GLY A 733 31.85 26.33 17.87
N ILE A 734 32.32 27.39 17.23
CA ILE A 734 31.70 27.94 16.03
C ILE A 734 32.65 27.83 14.83
N ASP A 735 32.10 27.65 13.63
CA ASP A 735 32.83 27.76 12.38
C ASP A 735 32.29 28.92 11.53
N VAL A 736 33.20 29.68 10.93
CA VAL A 736 32.92 30.82 10.03
C VAL A 736 33.76 30.74 8.74
N SER A 737 34.30 29.57 8.43
CA SER A 737 35.21 29.35 7.30
C SER A 737 34.61 29.82 5.97
N SER A 738 33.32 29.59 5.73
CA SER A 738 32.62 30.03 4.51
C SER A 738 32.52 31.54 4.37
N LEU A 739 32.25 32.29 5.45
CA LEU A 739 32.28 33.76 5.44
C LEU A 739 33.68 34.29 5.10
N THR A 740 34.71 33.63 5.65
CA THR A 740 36.11 33.99 5.38
C THR A 740 36.45 33.73 3.91
N ALA A 741 36.03 32.60 3.35
CA ALA A 741 36.24 32.25 1.94
C ALA A 741 35.51 33.20 0.98
N ALA A 742 34.34 33.70 1.36
CA ALA A 742 33.58 34.70 0.61
C ALA A 742 34.15 36.13 0.68
N GLY A 743 35.18 36.37 1.51
CA GLY A 743 35.79 37.69 1.66
C GLY A 743 34.99 38.65 2.54
N VAL A 744 34.06 38.15 3.36
CA VAL A 744 33.24 38.95 4.27
C VAL A 744 34.10 39.52 5.41
N THR A 745 33.83 40.75 5.84
CA THR A 745 34.50 41.34 7.00
C THR A 745 33.88 40.80 8.29
N ILE A 746 34.63 39.99 9.05
CA ILE A 746 34.14 39.38 10.31
C ILE A 746 34.76 40.11 11.51
N ASN A 747 33.91 40.73 12.34
CA ASN A 747 34.30 41.41 13.57
C ASN A 747 33.88 40.57 14.79
N TYR A 748 34.81 40.33 15.70
CA TYR A 748 34.52 39.67 16.98
C TYR A 748 34.50 40.69 18.10
N VAL A 749 33.50 40.60 18.97
CA VAL A 749 33.29 41.53 20.08
C VAL A 749 33.25 40.78 21.42
N VAL A 750 33.87 41.34 22.44
CA VAL A 750 33.79 40.91 23.85
C VAL A 750 33.49 42.14 24.71
N ASP A 751 32.38 42.10 25.44
CA ASP A 751 31.88 43.15 26.33
C ASP A 751 31.83 44.54 25.64
N GLY A 752 31.42 44.56 24.36
CA GLY A 752 31.31 45.77 23.53
C GLY A 752 32.62 46.29 22.94
N ALA A 753 33.76 45.61 23.13
CA ALA A 753 35.06 45.95 22.55
C ALA A 753 35.55 44.87 21.57
N THR A 754 36.47 45.22 20.66
CA THR A 754 37.06 44.25 19.72
C THR A 754 37.79 43.12 20.46
N ALA A 755 37.45 41.87 20.12
CA ALA A 755 38.07 40.69 20.72
C ALA A 755 39.55 40.57 20.31
N THR A 756 40.38 40.09 21.24
CA THR A 756 41.77 39.72 20.93
C THR A 756 41.85 38.43 20.12
N THR A 757 42.95 38.22 19.39
CA THR A 757 43.24 36.95 18.69
C THR A 757 43.08 35.74 19.60
N ALA A 758 43.60 35.80 20.83
CA ALA A 758 43.50 34.70 21.80
C ALA A 758 42.04 34.41 22.22
N GLN A 759 41.20 35.43 22.36
CA GLN A 759 39.78 35.25 22.68
C GLN A 759 38.99 34.65 21.53
N ARG A 760 39.27 35.09 20.30
CA ARG A 760 38.66 34.55 19.09
C ARG A 760 39.04 33.07 18.89
N ASP A 761 40.32 32.74 19.01
CA ASP A 761 40.81 31.38 18.75
C ASP A 761 40.31 30.35 19.80
N LEU A 762 39.77 30.81 20.95
CA LEU A 762 39.14 29.94 21.95
C LEU A 762 37.76 29.43 21.53
N VAL A 763 37.01 30.20 20.74
CA VAL A 763 35.64 29.87 20.35
C VAL A 763 35.56 29.26 18.94
N LEU A 764 36.55 29.55 18.10
CA LEU A 764 36.64 28.99 16.75
C LEU A 764 37.04 27.52 16.79
N LYS A 765 36.35 26.72 15.98
CA LYS A 765 36.66 25.31 15.76
C LYS A 765 36.54 25.01 14.28
N THR A 766 37.58 24.42 13.69
CA THR A 766 37.52 23.97 12.31
C THR A 766 36.67 22.71 12.24
N ASP A 767 35.67 22.69 11.36
CA ASP A 767 34.90 21.48 11.06
C ASP A 767 35.85 20.39 10.53
N ALA A 768 36.02 19.33 11.32
CA ALA A 768 36.95 18.24 11.02
C ALA A 768 36.52 17.39 9.80
N THR A 769 35.26 17.49 9.36
CA THR A 769 34.81 16.88 8.10
C THR A 769 35.34 17.63 6.87
N GLY A 770 35.77 18.89 7.04
CA GLY A 770 36.20 19.78 5.96
C GLY A 770 35.07 20.25 5.04
N ARG A 771 33.80 19.94 5.35
CA ARG A 771 32.65 20.19 4.49
C ARG A 771 32.14 21.63 4.59
N ALA A 772 32.97 22.60 4.23
CA ALA A 772 32.56 23.99 3.99
C ALA A 772 31.39 24.10 2.96
N GLY A 773 31.11 23.04 2.20
CA GLY A 773 29.99 22.92 1.26
C GLY A 773 28.62 22.59 1.87
N LEU A 774 28.50 22.32 3.18
CA LEU A 774 27.22 21.97 3.80
C LEU A 774 26.24 23.14 3.96
N LEU A 775 26.76 24.36 3.87
CA LEU A 775 25.93 25.56 3.84
C LEU A 775 25.23 25.72 2.49
N SER A 776 25.65 25.00 1.44
CA SER A 776 25.09 25.13 0.10
C SER A 776 23.68 24.57 -0.03
N SER A 777 22.86 25.22 -0.86
CA SER A 777 21.47 24.87 -1.10
C SER A 777 21.24 23.42 -1.59
N ALA A 778 22.31 22.70 -1.97
CA ALA A 778 22.27 21.32 -2.40
C ALA A 778 22.06 20.30 -1.27
N ALA A 779 22.32 20.67 -0.01
CA ALA A 779 22.04 19.80 1.14
C ALA A 779 20.53 19.65 1.44
N PHE A 780 19.68 20.49 0.85
CA PHE A 780 18.22 20.49 1.07
C PHE A 780 17.43 19.56 0.12
N ALA A 781 18.10 18.72 -0.67
CA ALA A 781 17.44 17.74 -1.53
C ALA A 781 17.50 16.35 -0.88
N THR A 782 16.34 15.85 -0.44
CA THR A 782 16.09 14.46 -0.04
C THR A 782 16.82 13.52 -0.99
N GLY A 783 17.75 12.70 -0.48
CA GLY A 783 18.34 11.61 -1.26
C GLY A 783 19.00 12.02 -2.59
N ALA A 784 19.57 13.22 -2.69
CA ALA A 784 20.43 13.54 -3.83
C ALA A 784 21.62 12.56 -3.83
N ALA A 785 21.63 11.66 -4.82
CA ALA A 785 22.87 11.18 -5.40
C ALA A 785 23.80 12.39 -5.51
N ALA A 786 25.01 12.23 -4.98
CA ALA A 786 25.90 13.34 -4.69
C ALA A 786 25.90 14.36 -5.85
N ALA A 787 25.74 15.64 -5.48
CA ALA A 787 25.50 16.75 -6.39
C ALA A 787 26.28 16.59 -7.71
N SER A 788 25.58 16.70 -8.83
CA SER A 788 26.21 16.78 -10.15
C SER A 788 27.14 17.98 -10.17
N PHE A 789 28.44 17.74 -10.24
CA PHE A 789 29.42 18.78 -10.47
C PHE A 789 29.55 18.96 -11.98
N GLU A 790 29.16 20.13 -12.51
CA GLU A 790 29.45 20.50 -13.90
C GLU A 790 30.83 21.17 -13.96
N VAL A 791 31.79 20.52 -14.60
CA VAL A 791 33.12 21.09 -14.87
C VAL A 791 33.22 21.37 -16.35
N THR A 792 33.41 22.63 -16.72
CA THR A 792 33.72 23.02 -18.10
C THR A 792 35.16 23.53 -18.17
N GLY A 793 35.98 22.86 -18.99
CA GLY A 793 37.34 23.23 -19.34
C GLY A 793 37.41 24.48 -20.21
N THR A 794 38.62 24.93 -20.43
CA THR A 794 38.94 26.06 -21.31
C THR A 794 39.18 25.57 -22.74
N ALA A 795 39.84 26.38 -23.57
CA ALA A 795 40.24 25.99 -24.93
C ALA A 795 41.71 25.55 -25.02
N GLY A 796 42.34 25.22 -23.89
CA GLY A 796 43.70 24.71 -23.82
C GLY A 796 43.79 23.55 -22.85
N ASN A 797 44.95 22.88 -22.81
CA ASN A 797 45.11 21.64 -22.05
C ASN A 797 44.78 21.77 -20.56
N ASP A 798 43.73 21.10 -20.13
CA ASP A 798 43.20 21.10 -18.77
C ASP A 798 43.56 19.82 -18.02
N THR A 799 43.52 19.90 -16.69
CA THR A 799 43.71 18.73 -15.81
C THR A 799 42.60 18.72 -14.76
N ILE A 800 41.78 17.68 -14.78
CA ILE A 800 40.56 17.54 -13.98
C ILE A 800 40.69 16.29 -13.11
N THR A 801 40.34 16.37 -11.82
CA THR A 801 40.40 15.23 -10.89
C THR A 801 39.09 15.09 -10.11
N ILE A 802 38.48 13.90 -10.10
CA ILE A 802 37.25 13.56 -9.37
C ILE A 802 37.56 12.63 -8.19
N THR A 803 36.90 12.89 -7.05
CA THR A 803 37.01 12.12 -5.79
C THR A 803 35.65 11.94 -5.12
N GLY A 804 34.76 11.13 -5.70
CA GLY A 804 33.40 10.95 -5.18
C GLY A 804 32.60 9.83 -5.87
N THR A 805 31.28 9.85 -5.67
CA THR A 805 30.30 9.01 -6.39
C THR A 805 29.12 9.90 -6.81
N THR A 806 29.46 10.95 -7.54
CA THR A 806 28.61 12.10 -7.92
C THR A 806 28.05 11.95 -9.32
N ASN A 807 26.95 12.66 -9.59
CA ASN A 807 26.31 12.74 -10.90
C ASN A 807 27.05 13.71 -11.85
N ASP A 808 28.37 13.58 -11.97
CA ASP A 808 29.24 14.61 -12.57
C ASP A 808 29.05 14.74 -14.08
N ALA A 809 29.06 15.98 -14.57
CA ALA A 809 29.21 16.29 -15.97
C ALA A 809 30.54 17.02 -16.18
N VAL A 810 31.51 16.34 -16.78
CA VAL A 810 32.80 16.91 -17.16
C VAL A 810 32.80 17.13 -18.66
N ASP A 811 33.11 18.35 -19.08
CA ASP A 811 33.41 18.75 -20.46
C ASP A 811 34.76 19.49 -20.47
N ALA A 812 35.75 19.04 -21.23
CA ALA A 812 37.02 19.75 -21.39
C ALA A 812 37.06 20.68 -22.63
N GLY A 813 36.15 20.53 -23.59
CA GLY A 813 35.90 21.49 -24.66
C GLY A 813 36.90 21.49 -25.82
N ALA A 814 38.14 21.94 -25.60
CA ALA A 814 39.22 21.85 -26.59
C ALA A 814 40.61 21.89 -25.95
N GLY A 815 41.51 21.02 -26.38
CA GLY A 815 42.82 20.86 -25.75
C GLY A 815 43.26 19.40 -25.83
N ASN A 816 44.46 19.10 -25.33
CA ASN A 816 44.79 17.72 -24.97
C ASN A 816 44.67 17.60 -23.46
N ASP A 817 43.55 17.06 -23.00
CA ASP A 817 43.09 17.18 -21.64
C ASP A 817 43.32 15.89 -20.83
N ALA A 818 43.50 16.05 -19.52
CA ALA A 818 43.78 14.94 -18.60
C ALA A 818 42.73 14.86 -17.49
N ILE A 819 41.90 13.82 -17.51
CA ILE A 819 40.80 13.59 -16.56
C ILE A 819 41.17 12.41 -15.66
N THR A 820 41.16 12.58 -14.35
CA THR A 820 41.57 11.53 -13.39
C THR A 820 40.42 11.16 -12.44
N LEU A 821 40.05 9.88 -12.42
CA LEU A 821 39.13 9.27 -11.46
C LEU A 821 39.93 8.57 -10.36
N THR A 822 39.82 9.05 -9.13
CA THR A 822 40.56 8.48 -7.99
C THR A 822 39.71 8.28 -6.75
N GLY A 823 40.11 7.32 -5.91
CA GLY A 823 39.36 6.96 -4.70
C GLY A 823 38.22 5.96 -4.89
N GLY A 824 38.13 5.25 -6.03
CA GLY A 824 37.08 4.24 -6.26
C GLY A 824 35.75 4.84 -6.70
N VAL A 825 35.79 5.74 -7.69
CA VAL A 825 34.62 6.47 -8.22
C VAL A 825 33.66 5.50 -8.91
N ASN A 826 32.35 5.58 -8.63
CA ASN A 826 31.32 4.84 -9.36
C ASN A 826 30.46 5.81 -10.16
N LEU A 827 30.63 5.82 -11.48
CA LEU A 827 29.81 6.64 -12.38
C LEU A 827 28.38 6.11 -12.38
N VAL A 828 27.40 7.02 -12.37
CA VAL A 828 25.97 6.69 -12.45
C VAL A 828 25.43 6.98 -13.86
N ALA A 829 24.20 6.54 -14.15
CA ALA A 829 23.58 6.67 -15.49
C ALA A 829 23.57 8.10 -16.07
N ALA A 830 23.57 9.12 -15.21
CA ALA A 830 23.56 10.51 -15.60
C ALA A 830 24.95 11.18 -15.56
N SER A 831 26.01 10.47 -15.15
CA SER A 831 27.39 10.98 -15.25
C SER A 831 27.84 11.07 -16.71
N THR A 832 28.44 12.19 -17.12
CA THR A 832 29.02 12.38 -18.46
C THR A 832 30.48 12.83 -18.36
N ILE A 833 31.38 12.20 -19.10
CA ILE A 833 32.76 12.62 -19.30
C ILE A 833 32.97 12.89 -20.79
N GLU A 834 33.31 14.13 -21.12
CA GLU A 834 33.48 14.63 -22.47
C GLU A 834 34.87 15.27 -22.58
N GLY A 835 35.74 14.72 -23.42
CA GLY A 835 37.09 15.26 -23.64
C GLY A 835 37.12 16.44 -24.62
N GLY A 836 36.11 16.58 -25.48
CA GLY A 836 36.08 17.66 -26.46
C GLY A 836 37.04 17.45 -27.63
N ALA A 837 37.66 18.54 -28.11
CA ALA A 837 38.52 18.50 -29.29
C ALA A 837 40.01 18.42 -28.94
N GLY A 838 40.63 17.26 -29.19
CA GLY A 838 42.08 17.09 -29.21
C GLY A 838 42.49 15.64 -29.01
N THR A 839 43.42 15.38 -28.10
CA THR A 839 43.77 14.01 -27.69
C THR A 839 43.72 13.93 -26.18
N ASP A 840 42.67 13.28 -25.69
CA ASP A 840 42.25 13.38 -24.31
C ASP A 840 42.48 12.06 -23.58
N THR A 841 42.88 12.15 -22.30
CA THR A 841 43.28 10.99 -21.48
C THR A 841 42.44 10.88 -20.23
N LEU A 842 41.77 9.74 -20.04
CA LEU A 842 41.10 9.36 -18.80
C LEU A 842 42.01 8.42 -18.00
N THR A 843 42.40 8.84 -16.79
CA THR A 843 43.16 8.01 -15.84
C THR A 843 42.21 7.44 -14.79
N VAL A 844 42.23 6.12 -14.59
CA VAL A 844 41.37 5.43 -13.62
C VAL A 844 42.20 4.73 -12.55
N SER A 845 41.88 4.99 -11.29
CA SER A 845 42.55 4.41 -10.12
C SER A 845 41.56 3.92 -9.06
N GLY A 846 42.02 3.09 -8.11
CA GLY A 846 41.27 2.74 -6.89
C GLY A 846 40.03 1.85 -7.05
N GLY A 847 39.85 1.12 -8.15
CA GLY A 847 38.68 0.22 -8.31
C GLY A 847 37.43 0.92 -8.86
N SER A 848 37.59 2.05 -9.55
CA SER A 848 36.47 2.84 -10.06
C SER A 848 35.62 2.07 -11.09
N THR A 849 34.36 2.42 -11.24
CA THR A 849 33.38 1.73 -12.10
C THR A 849 32.76 2.73 -13.07
N LEU A 850 32.88 2.45 -14.36
CA LEU A 850 32.52 3.35 -15.46
C LEU A 850 31.19 2.99 -16.13
N ASN A 851 30.72 1.76 -15.93
CA ASN A 851 29.74 1.10 -16.78
C ASN A 851 28.34 1.74 -16.87
N ALA A 852 27.95 2.58 -15.91
CA ALA A 852 26.70 3.31 -16.03
C ALA A 852 26.85 4.69 -16.69
N GLY A 853 28.02 5.31 -16.68
CA GLY A 853 28.24 6.67 -17.19
C GLY A 853 28.41 6.76 -18.72
N THR A 854 28.26 7.96 -19.27
CA THR A 854 28.58 8.26 -20.67
C THR A 854 30.00 8.81 -20.77
N ILE A 855 30.83 8.23 -21.64
CA ILE A 855 32.19 8.71 -21.93
C ILE A 855 32.28 8.97 -23.43
N GLN A 856 32.67 10.18 -23.82
CA GLN A 856 32.70 10.64 -25.21
C GLN A 856 33.96 11.48 -25.48
N ASN A 857 34.45 11.41 -26.72
CA ASN A 857 35.67 12.08 -27.20
C ASN A 857 36.84 12.02 -26.20
N VAL A 858 37.10 10.83 -25.67
CA VAL A 858 38.31 10.53 -24.89
C VAL A 858 39.06 9.40 -25.61
N GLU A 859 40.27 9.68 -26.08
CA GLU A 859 41.02 8.71 -26.89
C GLU A 859 41.82 7.71 -26.06
N LEU A 860 42.37 8.12 -24.92
CA LEU A 860 43.31 7.33 -24.14
C LEU A 860 42.74 6.97 -22.75
N LEU A 861 42.85 5.70 -22.37
CA LEU A 861 42.51 5.23 -21.02
C LEU A 861 43.74 4.67 -20.31
N ASP A 862 44.17 5.32 -19.23
CA ASP A 862 45.27 4.88 -18.39
C ASP A 862 44.75 4.23 -17.10
N LEU A 863 45.05 2.93 -16.91
CA LEU A 863 44.62 2.13 -15.78
C LEU A 863 45.75 1.97 -14.76
N THR A 864 45.58 2.58 -13.58
CA THR A 864 46.48 2.40 -12.42
C THR A 864 45.85 1.55 -11.31
N GLY A 865 44.61 1.08 -11.52
CA GLY A 865 43.92 0.10 -10.67
C GLY A 865 42.90 -0.73 -11.48
N ASN A 866 42.07 -1.50 -10.77
CA ASN A 866 40.99 -2.28 -11.39
C ASN A 866 39.82 -1.38 -11.81
N THR A 867 39.01 -1.82 -12.78
CA THR A 867 37.82 -1.08 -13.21
C THR A 867 36.74 -1.99 -13.80
N THR A 868 35.50 -1.52 -13.77
CA THR A 868 34.36 -2.12 -14.51
C THR A 868 33.89 -1.17 -15.60
N MET A 869 33.63 -1.64 -16.82
CA MET A 869 33.12 -0.84 -17.94
C MET A 869 32.23 -1.68 -18.87
N THR A 870 31.51 -1.03 -19.78
CA THR A 870 30.82 -1.74 -20.87
C THR A 870 31.77 -2.02 -22.04
N SER A 871 31.39 -2.96 -22.89
CA SER A 871 32.12 -3.30 -24.11
C SER A 871 32.18 -2.14 -25.10
N ALA A 872 31.11 -1.33 -25.16
CA ALA A 872 31.07 -0.12 -25.99
C ALA A 872 32.04 0.95 -25.47
N GLN A 873 32.15 1.14 -24.16
CA GLN A 873 33.15 2.05 -23.57
C GLN A 873 34.57 1.55 -23.84
N HIS A 874 34.83 0.25 -23.63
CA HIS A 874 36.13 -0.36 -23.93
C HIS A 874 36.56 -0.12 -25.39
N GLY A 875 35.65 -0.37 -26.34
CA GLY A 875 35.90 -0.16 -27.77
C GLY A 875 35.91 1.31 -28.22
N GLY A 876 35.49 2.25 -27.37
CA GLY A 876 35.50 3.68 -27.64
C GLY A 876 36.89 4.30 -27.53
N PHE A 877 37.78 3.72 -26.74
CA PHE A 877 39.15 4.20 -26.59
C PHE A 877 40.05 3.77 -27.76
N VAL A 878 40.94 4.66 -28.19
CA VAL A 878 42.00 4.37 -29.16
C VAL A 878 43.08 3.48 -28.55
N ALA A 879 43.42 3.72 -27.29
CA ALA A 879 44.37 2.89 -26.55
C ALA A 879 44.01 2.79 -25.06
N ILE A 880 44.20 1.60 -24.51
CA ILE A 880 44.05 1.32 -23.08
C ILE A 880 45.40 0.86 -22.55
N ASN A 881 45.97 1.58 -21.58
CA ASN A 881 47.29 1.32 -21.01
C ASN A 881 47.15 0.85 -19.55
N GLY A 882 47.46 -0.42 -19.27
CA GLY A 882 47.61 -0.92 -17.91
C GLY A 882 49.00 -0.64 -17.34
N SER A 883 49.04 -0.16 -16.09
CA SER A 883 50.26 -0.04 -15.29
C SER A 883 50.08 -0.75 -13.95
N GLY A 884 50.64 -1.97 -13.83
CA GLY A 884 50.57 -2.77 -12.62
C GLY A 884 49.88 -4.11 -12.87
N ALA A 885 49.10 -4.59 -11.90
CA ALA A 885 48.24 -5.76 -12.07
C ALA A 885 46.80 -5.26 -12.16
N ASN A 886 46.30 -5.07 -13.38
CA ASN A 886 45.00 -4.46 -13.63
C ASN A 886 43.97 -5.51 -14.05
N THR A 887 42.78 -5.44 -13.46
CA THR A 887 41.61 -6.22 -13.87
C THR A 887 40.55 -5.31 -14.46
N VAL A 888 40.12 -5.61 -15.69
CA VAL A 888 38.99 -4.96 -16.37
C VAL A 888 37.80 -5.93 -16.37
N THR A 889 36.71 -5.53 -15.74
CA THR A 889 35.44 -6.27 -15.79
C THR A 889 34.53 -5.69 -16.86
N ILE A 890 34.05 -6.53 -17.79
CA ILE A 890 33.08 -6.14 -18.83
C ILE A 890 31.68 -6.53 -18.37
N SER A 891 30.79 -5.55 -18.21
CA SER A 891 29.50 -5.75 -17.51
C SER A 891 28.29 -5.93 -18.43
N ASP A 892 28.48 -6.19 -19.72
CA ASP A 892 27.43 -6.34 -20.73
C ASP A 892 27.75 -7.49 -21.71
N ALA A 893 26.76 -7.87 -22.53
CA ALA A 893 26.98 -8.75 -23.67
C ALA A 893 27.91 -8.06 -24.68
N ALA A 894 29.02 -8.70 -25.01
CA ALA A 894 30.19 -8.00 -25.55
C ALA A 894 30.78 -8.70 -26.77
N SER A 895 31.26 -7.90 -27.73
CA SER A 895 32.19 -8.33 -28.77
C SER A 895 33.35 -7.34 -28.82
N PHE A 896 34.53 -7.70 -28.30
CA PHE A 896 35.65 -6.76 -28.17
C PHE A 896 37.03 -7.43 -28.32
N THR A 897 38.07 -6.62 -28.49
CA THR A 897 39.47 -7.07 -28.52
C THR A 897 40.18 -6.66 -27.23
N THR A 898 40.88 -7.57 -26.56
CA THR A 898 41.60 -7.24 -25.32
C THR A 898 42.71 -6.22 -25.58
N SER A 899 43.12 -5.43 -24.59
CA SER A 899 44.37 -4.64 -24.66
C SER A 899 45.55 -5.44 -24.15
N GLY A 900 46.66 -5.45 -24.89
CA GLY A 900 47.85 -6.24 -24.57
C GLY A 900 48.62 -5.78 -23.33
N THR A 901 48.29 -4.60 -22.80
CA THR A 901 48.87 -4.01 -21.59
C THR A 901 48.03 -4.27 -20.34
N VAL A 902 46.88 -4.93 -20.46
CA VAL A 902 45.98 -5.25 -19.33
C VAL A 902 46.11 -6.74 -19.00
N GLU A 903 46.38 -7.06 -17.73
CA GLU A 903 46.70 -8.44 -17.31
C GLU A 903 45.46 -9.33 -17.28
N ASN A 904 44.33 -8.84 -16.76
CA ASN A 904 43.14 -9.66 -16.53
C ASN A 904 41.86 -9.02 -17.09
N TYR A 905 41.08 -9.81 -17.82
CA TYR A 905 39.70 -9.50 -18.19
C TYR A 905 38.74 -10.47 -17.49
N VAL A 906 37.67 -9.93 -16.90
CA VAL A 906 36.58 -10.70 -16.32
C VAL A 906 35.29 -10.37 -17.05
N LEU A 907 34.59 -11.38 -17.54
CA LEU A 907 33.34 -11.23 -18.29
C LEU A 907 32.15 -11.36 -17.34
N GLY A 908 31.11 -10.54 -17.56
CA GLY A 908 29.85 -10.66 -16.85
C GLY A 908 29.09 -11.92 -17.23
N ASN A 909 27.94 -12.15 -16.59
CA ASN A 909 27.06 -13.27 -16.91
C ASN A 909 26.22 -12.95 -18.16
N PHE A 910 26.87 -12.93 -19.32
CA PHE A 910 26.29 -12.72 -20.64
C PHE A 910 27.05 -13.56 -21.67
N ALA A 911 26.47 -13.78 -22.85
CA ALA A 911 27.22 -14.40 -23.94
C ALA A 911 28.24 -13.38 -24.51
N ASN A 912 29.53 -13.65 -24.36
CA ASN A 912 30.59 -12.75 -24.80
C ASN A 912 31.45 -13.35 -25.93
N SER A 913 32.00 -12.49 -26.79
CA SER A 913 32.96 -12.83 -27.84
C SER A 913 34.22 -11.98 -27.69
N VAL A 914 35.32 -12.61 -27.32
CA VAL A 914 36.59 -11.94 -26.99
C VAL A 914 37.66 -12.32 -28.00
N THR A 915 38.25 -11.32 -28.66
CA THR A 915 39.45 -11.51 -29.49
C THR A 915 40.68 -11.10 -28.70
N LEU A 916 41.70 -11.96 -28.65
CA LEU A 916 42.94 -11.65 -27.94
C LEU A 916 43.82 -10.73 -28.79
N SER A 917 44.39 -9.69 -28.18
CA SER A 917 45.48 -8.90 -28.77
C SER A 917 46.86 -9.49 -28.49
N THR A 918 47.90 -8.85 -29.01
CA THR A 918 49.28 -9.23 -28.72
C THR A 918 49.69 -8.69 -27.34
N GLY A 919 49.88 -9.57 -26.35
CA GLY A 919 50.21 -9.19 -24.98
C GLY A 919 49.97 -10.33 -23.99
N THR A 920 50.04 -10.05 -22.68
CA THR A 920 50.05 -11.08 -21.62
C THR A 920 48.69 -11.30 -20.93
N THR A 921 47.60 -11.04 -21.66
CA THR A 921 46.22 -11.00 -21.13
C THR A 921 45.70 -12.38 -20.69
N ALA A 922 44.98 -12.44 -19.56
CA ALA A 922 44.14 -13.57 -19.12
C ALA A 922 42.65 -13.18 -19.24
N VAL A 923 41.76 -14.17 -19.44
CA VAL A 923 40.32 -13.96 -19.55
C VAL A 923 39.58 -14.97 -18.67
N THR A 924 38.67 -14.49 -17.83
CA THR A 924 37.76 -15.33 -17.03
C THR A 924 36.32 -15.06 -17.46
N GLY A 925 35.64 -16.10 -17.94
CA GLY A 925 34.25 -16.06 -18.41
C GLY A 925 33.21 -16.17 -17.29
N GLY A 926 31.95 -15.97 -17.69
CA GLY A 926 30.79 -15.88 -16.80
C GLY A 926 30.02 -17.21 -16.68
N THR A 927 28.69 -17.10 -16.58
CA THR A 927 27.78 -18.26 -16.55
C THR A 927 27.10 -18.58 -17.88
N ASP A 928 27.27 -17.72 -18.88
CA ASP A 928 26.66 -17.83 -20.20
C ASP A 928 27.72 -18.19 -21.26
N ALA A 929 27.28 -18.48 -22.48
CA ALA A 929 28.14 -18.98 -23.55
C ALA A 929 29.20 -17.96 -24.00
N ASP A 930 30.46 -18.23 -23.69
CA ASP A 930 31.59 -17.37 -24.01
C ASP A 930 32.44 -17.92 -25.16
N THR A 931 32.86 -17.03 -26.05
CA THR A 931 33.77 -17.34 -27.16
C THR A 931 35.08 -16.58 -27.01
N ILE A 932 36.19 -17.28 -26.87
CA ILE A 932 37.54 -16.69 -26.82
C ILE A 932 38.29 -17.06 -28.11
N SER A 933 38.82 -16.06 -28.82
CA SER A 933 39.48 -16.24 -30.12
C SER A 933 40.90 -15.68 -30.12
N GLY A 934 41.88 -16.48 -30.51
CA GLY A 934 43.28 -16.04 -30.58
C GLY A 934 44.22 -17.04 -31.27
N THR A 935 45.45 -16.61 -31.52
CA THR A 935 46.53 -17.49 -31.96
C THR A 935 47.11 -18.27 -30.78
N ALA A 936 47.73 -19.41 -31.05
CA ALA A 936 48.37 -20.20 -30.00
C ALA A 936 49.46 -19.40 -29.25
N ALA A 937 50.19 -18.53 -29.95
CA ALA A 937 51.18 -17.65 -29.31
C ALA A 937 50.57 -16.68 -28.29
N GLN A 938 49.36 -16.18 -28.55
CA GLN A 938 48.65 -15.29 -27.63
C GLN A 938 48.14 -16.06 -26.40
N LEU A 939 47.66 -17.29 -26.60
CA LEU A 939 47.27 -18.18 -25.51
C LEU A 939 48.46 -18.59 -24.62
N LEU A 940 49.68 -18.61 -25.18
CA LEU A 940 50.91 -18.91 -24.44
C LEU A 940 51.50 -17.72 -23.69
N ALA A 941 51.17 -16.50 -24.12
CA ALA A 941 51.69 -15.28 -23.52
C ALA A 941 50.90 -14.85 -22.26
N GLY A 942 49.66 -15.32 -22.07
CA GLY A 942 48.80 -14.96 -20.94
C GLY A 942 49.39 -15.37 -19.58
N THR A 943 49.54 -14.42 -18.63
CA THR A 943 50.28 -14.65 -17.38
C THR A 943 49.43 -14.68 -16.10
N GLY A 944 48.26 -14.04 -16.07
CA GLY A 944 47.53 -13.78 -14.83
C GLY A 944 46.96 -15.02 -14.11
N GLY A 945 46.49 -16.01 -14.87
CA GLY A 945 45.71 -17.14 -14.33
C GLY A 945 45.05 -18.04 -15.39
N GLY A 946 45.53 -17.98 -16.64
CA GLY A 946 44.97 -18.73 -17.77
C GLY A 946 43.69 -18.12 -18.37
N PHE A 947 43.17 -18.77 -19.40
CA PHE A 947 41.90 -18.52 -20.05
C PHE A 947 40.90 -19.54 -19.51
N ASN A 948 39.97 -19.08 -18.68
CA ASN A 948 38.93 -19.91 -18.09
C ASN A 948 37.59 -19.41 -18.63
N ALA A 949 36.82 -20.26 -19.30
CA ALA A 949 35.54 -19.83 -19.86
C ALA A 949 34.40 -19.71 -18.84
N GLY A 950 34.61 -20.13 -17.59
CA GLY A 950 33.58 -20.08 -16.56
C GLY A 950 32.69 -21.32 -16.62
N THR A 951 31.39 -21.12 -16.49
CA THR A 951 30.39 -22.17 -16.70
C THR A 951 29.54 -21.78 -17.89
N GLY A 952 29.16 -22.69 -18.78
CA GLY A 952 28.39 -22.29 -19.95
C GLY A 952 28.46 -23.34 -21.04
N THR A 953 28.20 -22.91 -22.28
CA THR A 953 28.57 -23.68 -23.47
C THR A 953 29.58 -22.86 -24.25
N ASP A 954 30.84 -23.08 -23.95
CA ASP A 954 31.91 -22.15 -24.27
C ASP A 954 32.76 -22.63 -25.43
N THR A 955 33.33 -21.67 -26.18
CA THR A 955 34.08 -21.91 -27.40
C THR A 955 35.46 -21.25 -27.37
N LEU A 956 36.51 -22.03 -27.60
CA LEU A 956 37.85 -21.53 -27.88
C LEU A 956 38.14 -21.65 -29.38
N ASN A 957 38.38 -20.52 -30.05
CA ASN A 957 38.82 -20.48 -31.43
C ASN A 957 40.32 -20.23 -31.50
N ILE A 958 41.07 -21.23 -31.93
CA ILE A 958 42.50 -21.12 -32.21
C ILE A 958 42.67 -20.82 -33.70
N THR A 959 43.07 -19.58 -34.02
CA THR A 959 43.10 -19.07 -35.40
C THR A 959 44.41 -19.33 -36.12
N SER A 960 45.47 -19.67 -35.38
CA SER A 960 46.77 -20.10 -35.91
C SER A 960 47.55 -20.88 -34.86
N MET A 961 48.19 -21.98 -35.26
CA MET A 961 49.04 -22.82 -34.40
C MET A 961 50.47 -22.91 -34.96
N ALA A 962 51.47 -22.71 -34.09
CA ALA A 962 52.88 -22.94 -34.37
C ALA A 962 53.35 -24.29 -33.78
N ALA A 963 54.52 -24.76 -34.23
CA ALA A 963 55.01 -26.12 -33.94
C ALA A 963 55.19 -26.42 -32.44
N ASN A 964 54.69 -27.59 -32.02
CA ASN A 964 54.83 -28.18 -30.68
C ASN A 964 54.25 -27.30 -29.54
N THR A 965 52.98 -26.89 -29.66
CA THR A 965 52.31 -26.07 -28.64
C THR A 965 51.40 -26.94 -27.76
N ALA A 966 51.75 -27.10 -26.48
CA ALA A 966 50.93 -27.82 -25.49
C ALA A 966 50.04 -26.83 -24.71
N LEU A 967 48.72 -26.95 -24.84
CA LEU A 967 47.77 -26.16 -24.04
C LEU A 967 47.55 -26.86 -22.71
N THR A 968 48.18 -26.37 -21.64
CA THR A 968 47.99 -26.96 -20.31
C THR A 968 46.71 -26.45 -19.64
N ALA A 969 46.21 -27.16 -18.63
CA ALA A 969 45.04 -26.78 -17.83
C ALA A 969 45.24 -25.47 -17.05
N ALA A 970 46.50 -25.10 -16.78
CA ALA A 970 46.83 -23.80 -16.19
C ALA A 970 46.68 -22.65 -17.19
N MET A 971 46.57 -22.96 -18.49
CA MET A 971 46.49 -21.98 -19.58
C MET A 971 45.08 -21.88 -20.14
N VAL A 972 44.37 -23.00 -20.29
CA VAL A 972 43.03 -23.05 -20.88
C VAL A 972 42.18 -24.00 -20.07
N SER A 973 40.98 -23.60 -19.66
CA SER A 973 40.05 -24.44 -18.90
C SER A 973 38.57 -24.12 -19.13
N ASN A 974 37.73 -25.12 -18.87
CA ASN A 974 36.25 -25.06 -18.93
C ASN A 974 35.64 -24.76 -20.31
N PHE A 975 36.27 -25.16 -21.42
CA PHE A 975 35.65 -25.04 -22.75
C PHE A 975 34.91 -26.32 -23.17
N GLU A 976 33.72 -26.20 -23.74
CA GLU A 976 33.01 -27.32 -24.39
C GLU A 976 33.47 -27.53 -25.83
N THR A 977 33.76 -26.44 -26.56
CA THR A 977 34.14 -26.49 -27.97
C THR A 977 35.51 -25.86 -28.19
N ILE A 978 36.41 -26.59 -28.86
CA ILE A 978 37.69 -26.05 -29.32
C ILE A 978 37.75 -26.16 -30.84
N ASN A 979 37.77 -25.02 -31.52
CA ASN A 979 37.94 -24.93 -32.97
C ASN A 979 39.38 -24.61 -33.29
N VAL A 980 39.98 -25.36 -34.23
CA VAL A 980 41.33 -25.12 -34.71
C VAL A 980 41.29 -24.81 -36.19
N THR A 981 41.82 -23.65 -36.56
CA THR A 981 41.94 -23.18 -37.93
C THR A 981 43.38 -22.71 -38.18
N GLY A 982 43.84 -22.77 -39.43
CA GLY A 982 45.16 -22.22 -39.80
C GLY A 982 46.38 -22.95 -39.22
N TYR A 983 46.29 -24.27 -39.04
CA TYR A 983 47.41 -25.10 -38.58
C TYR A 983 48.45 -25.34 -39.69
N THR A 984 49.74 -25.15 -39.37
CA THR A 984 50.84 -25.37 -40.33
C THR A 984 51.69 -26.62 -40.01
N SER A 985 52.07 -26.85 -38.75
CA SER A 985 52.85 -28.01 -38.28
C SER A 985 52.91 -28.06 -36.74
N GLY A 986 53.17 -29.23 -36.13
CA GLY A 986 53.27 -29.40 -34.67
C GLY A 986 52.51 -30.60 -34.07
N THR A 987 52.31 -30.54 -32.75
CA THR A 987 51.42 -31.44 -31.99
C THR A 987 50.46 -30.56 -31.19
N LEU A 988 49.15 -30.82 -31.31
CA LEU A 988 48.11 -30.27 -30.45
C LEU A 988 47.91 -31.24 -29.28
N THR A 989 48.42 -30.88 -28.11
CA THR A 989 48.20 -31.67 -26.89
C THR A 989 46.99 -31.13 -26.13
N LEU A 990 46.04 -32.02 -25.85
CA LEU A 990 44.79 -31.79 -25.10
C LEU A 990 44.85 -32.58 -23.79
N ILE A 991 44.56 -31.93 -22.66
CA ILE A 991 44.59 -32.58 -21.34
C ILE A 991 43.30 -32.33 -20.54
N ASN A 992 43.04 -33.14 -19.50
CA ASN A 992 41.80 -33.14 -18.71
C ASN A 992 41.24 -31.79 -18.28
N GLY A 993 42.12 -30.83 -17.95
CA GLY A 993 41.67 -29.54 -17.43
C GLY A 993 41.29 -28.51 -18.50
N ASN A 994 41.46 -28.82 -19.79
CA ASN A 994 41.08 -27.92 -20.88
C ASN A 994 39.58 -27.90 -21.15
N PHE A 995 38.88 -28.99 -20.82
CA PHE A 995 37.47 -29.19 -21.13
C PHE A 995 36.56 -29.14 -19.90
N SER A 996 35.30 -28.81 -20.13
CA SER A 996 34.23 -28.91 -19.15
C SER A 996 33.81 -30.37 -18.89
N ALA A 997 33.03 -30.58 -17.82
CA ALA A 997 32.51 -31.90 -17.43
C ALA A 997 31.39 -32.42 -18.37
N THR A 998 30.92 -31.61 -19.32
CA THR A 998 29.82 -31.90 -20.27
C THR A 998 30.33 -32.56 -21.57
N ALA A 999 29.52 -32.61 -22.63
CA ALA A 999 29.92 -33.17 -23.92
C ALA A 999 30.85 -32.20 -24.66
N ASN A 1000 32.00 -32.70 -25.11
CA ASN A 1000 33.09 -31.88 -25.62
C ASN A 1000 33.33 -32.11 -27.12
N THR A 1001 33.65 -31.04 -27.85
CA THR A 1001 33.94 -31.09 -29.28
C THR A 1001 35.28 -30.43 -29.59
N VAL A 1002 36.14 -31.15 -30.31
CA VAL A 1002 37.35 -30.59 -30.95
C VAL A 1002 37.16 -30.64 -32.45
N ASN A 1003 37.17 -29.49 -33.10
CA ASN A 1003 36.94 -29.39 -34.54
C ASN A 1003 38.17 -28.81 -35.26
N ALA A 1004 38.85 -29.66 -36.01
CA ALA A 1004 39.95 -29.32 -36.91
C ALA A 1004 39.65 -29.75 -38.36
N SER A 1005 38.37 -29.92 -38.71
CA SER A 1005 37.92 -30.41 -40.04
C SER A 1005 38.43 -29.59 -41.23
N THR A 1006 38.76 -28.32 -41.01
CA THR A 1006 39.24 -27.41 -42.06
C THR A 1006 40.74 -27.53 -42.35
N ILE A 1007 41.48 -28.31 -41.55
CA ILE A 1007 42.93 -28.45 -41.69
C ILE A 1007 43.27 -29.45 -42.81
N THR A 1008 44.23 -29.11 -43.67
CA THR A 1008 44.69 -29.99 -44.76
C THR A 1008 46.13 -30.51 -44.56
N ALA A 1009 46.86 -29.96 -43.59
CA ALA A 1009 48.21 -30.36 -43.23
C ALA A 1009 48.21 -31.53 -42.23
N ASN A 1010 49.31 -32.29 -42.19
CA ASN A 1010 49.48 -33.39 -41.24
C ASN A 1010 49.49 -32.87 -39.79
N MET A 1011 48.51 -33.26 -39.00
CA MET A 1011 48.37 -32.85 -37.62
C MET A 1011 48.68 -34.00 -36.67
N THR A 1012 49.44 -33.74 -35.61
CA THR A 1012 49.49 -34.68 -34.47
C THR A 1012 48.54 -34.15 -33.40
N VAL A 1013 47.56 -34.94 -32.97
CA VAL A 1013 46.71 -34.64 -31.81
C VAL A 1013 47.08 -35.62 -30.70
N ASP A 1014 47.41 -35.11 -29.53
CA ASP A 1014 47.72 -35.90 -28.36
C ASP A 1014 46.62 -35.72 -27.32
N ILE A 1015 45.87 -36.80 -27.07
CA ILE A 1015 44.78 -36.86 -26.08
C ILE A 1015 45.13 -37.73 -24.88
N SER A 1016 46.40 -38.09 -24.70
CA SER A 1016 46.86 -38.98 -23.63
C SER A 1016 46.53 -38.47 -22.21
N GLY A 1017 46.31 -37.16 -22.04
CA GLY A 1017 45.91 -36.54 -20.78
C GLY A 1017 44.41 -36.53 -20.48
N LEU A 1018 43.56 -37.13 -21.33
CA LEU A 1018 42.11 -37.26 -21.13
C LEU A 1018 41.74 -38.50 -20.29
N THR A 1019 40.71 -38.42 -19.44
CA THR A 1019 40.13 -39.59 -18.75
C THR A 1019 38.59 -39.57 -18.73
N THR A 1020 37.95 -39.32 -17.58
CA THR A 1020 36.56 -39.74 -17.29
C THR A 1020 35.76 -38.75 -16.44
N ALA A 1021 36.32 -37.58 -16.10
CA ALA A 1021 35.59 -36.52 -15.41
C ALA A 1021 34.72 -35.67 -16.35
N ASN A 1022 34.70 -36.02 -17.65
CA ASN A 1022 34.12 -35.29 -18.76
C ASN A 1022 33.17 -36.22 -19.54
N GLY A 1023 32.10 -35.66 -20.13
CA GLY A 1023 31.09 -36.38 -20.91
C GLY A 1023 31.57 -36.88 -22.27
N ALA A 1024 30.63 -37.19 -23.17
CA ALA A 1024 30.94 -37.69 -24.51
C ALA A 1024 31.84 -36.72 -25.29
N THR A 1025 32.95 -37.20 -25.85
CA THR A 1025 33.93 -36.36 -26.55
C THR A 1025 33.97 -36.70 -28.04
N THR A 1026 33.90 -35.69 -28.89
CA THR A 1026 34.03 -35.82 -30.36
C THR A 1026 35.27 -35.05 -30.83
N VAL A 1027 36.16 -35.72 -31.56
CA VAL A 1027 37.33 -35.11 -32.20
C VAL A 1027 37.20 -35.28 -33.70
N THR A 1028 37.12 -34.18 -34.44
CA THR A 1028 37.11 -34.17 -35.91
C THR A 1028 38.41 -33.60 -36.43
N LEU A 1029 39.16 -34.41 -37.16
CA LEU A 1029 40.44 -34.07 -37.77
C LEU A 1029 40.27 -33.67 -39.24
N GLY A 1030 41.38 -33.26 -39.86
CA GLY A 1030 41.40 -32.69 -41.18
C GLY A 1030 41.56 -33.73 -42.30
N SER A 1031 42.00 -33.28 -43.49
CA SER A 1031 42.33 -34.16 -44.62
C SER A 1031 43.82 -34.53 -44.68
N GLY A 1032 44.61 -34.19 -43.67
CA GLY A 1032 46.06 -34.45 -43.59
C GLY A 1032 46.38 -35.89 -43.19
N ASN A 1033 47.64 -36.30 -43.30
CA ASN A 1033 48.09 -37.57 -42.71
C ASN A 1033 48.27 -37.37 -41.20
N ASP A 1034 47.17 -37.51 -40.48
CA ASP A 1034 47.10 -37.14 -39.08
C ASP A 1034 47.62 -38.25 -38.16
N THR A 1035 48.26 -37.88 -37.06
CA THR A 1035 48.71 -38.81 -36.03
C THR A 1035 47.93 -38.55 -34.75
N LEU A 1036 47.31 -39.56 -34.17
CA LEU A 1036 46.68 -39.49 -32.87
C LEU A 1036 47.56 -40.23 -31.85
N ALA A 1037 48.04 -39.50 -30.83
CA ALA A 1037 48.69 -40.09 -29.67
C ALA A 1037 47.65 -40.29 -28.56
N THR A 1038 47.51 -41.53 -28.07
CA THR A 1038 46.51 -41.87 -27.04
C THR A 1038 47.09 -42.77 -25.96
N SER A 1039 46.68 -42.54 -24.71
CA SER A 1039 46.77 -43.50 -23.59
C SER A 1039 45.47 -43.39 -22.77
N ILE A 1040 44.40 -44.07 -23.18
CA ILE A 1040 43.05 -43.74 -22.71
C ILE A 1040 42.66 -44.54 -21.46
N THR A 1041 42.67 -43.89 -20.29
CA THR A 1041 42.29 -44.53 -19.01
C THR A 1041 40.76 -44.53 -18.86
N ASN A 1042 40.09 -45.37 -19.65
CA ASN A 1042 38.64 -45.34 -19.92
C ASN A 1042 37.73 -45.84 -18.78
N GLY A 1043 38.00 -45.43 -17.54
CA GLY A 1043 37.31 -45.87 -16.31
C GLY A 1043 35.89 -45.30 -16.10
N GLY A 1044 34.95 -45.55 -17.03
CA GLY A 1044 33.52 -45.20 -16.90
C GLY A 1044 32.80 -45.06 -18.25
N ASN A 1045 31.47 -45.28 -18.28
CA ASN A 1045 30.58 -45.36 -19.46
C ASN A 1045 30.49 -44.08 -20.35
N ASN A 1046 31.57 -43.61 -20.97
CA ASN A 1046 31.55 -42.46 -21.89
C ASN A 1046 31.96 -42.86 -23.32
N ASN A 1047 31.30 -42.27 -24.32
CA ASN A 1047 31.58 -42.52 -25.75
C ASN A 1047 32.64 -41.53 -26.27
N LEU A 1048 33.69 -42.03 -26.91
CA LEU A 1048 34.68 -41.25 -27.66
C LEU A 1048 34.45 -41.47 -29.16
N THR A 1049 34.16 -40.39 -29.88
CA THR A 1049 34.08 -40.42 -31.35
C THR A 1049 35.28 -39.67 -31.94
N ILE A 1050 36.04 -40.33 -32.80
CA ILE A 1050 37.12 -39.70 -33.55
C ILE A 1050 36.79 -39.81 -35.03
N ASP A 1051 36.70 -38.68 -35.73
CA ASP A 1051 36.59 -38.60 -37.17
C ASP A 1051 37.94 -38.17 -37.75
N PHE A 1052 38.61 -39.08 -38.46
CA PHE A 1052 39.91 -38.84 -39.06
C PHE A 1052 39.86 -38.05 -40.38
N GLY A 1053 38.67 -37.64 -40.83
CA GLY A 1053 38.52 -37.00 -42.12
C GLY A 1053 39.06 -37.91 -43.24
N ALA A 1054 39.90 -37.37 -44.12
CA ALA A 1054 40.20 -37.95 -45.43
C ALA A 1054 41.66 -38.37 -45.69
N GLY A 1055 42.51 -38.45 -44.65
CA GLY A 1055 43.94 -38.76 -44.80
C GLY A 1055 44.40 -40.10 -44.23
N ASN A 1056 45.72 -40.34 -44.23
CA ASN A 1056 46.31 -41.59 -43.73
C ASN A 1056 46.62 -41.46 -42.23
N ALA A 1057 45.64 -41.78 -41.40
CA ALA A 1057 45.71 -41.63 -39.96
C ALA A 1057 46.58 -42.71 -39.29
N THR A 1058 47.40 -42.30 -38.31
CA THR A 1058 48.19 -43.22 -37.47
C THR A 1058 47.81 -43.04 -36.01
N ILE A 1059 47.42 -44.12 -35.33
CA ILE A 1059 47.21 -44.15 -33.88
C ILE A 1059 48.42 -44.84 -33.26
N THR A 1060 49.19 -44.09 -32.46
CA THR A 1060 50.49 -44.57 -31.99
C THR A 1060 50.38 -45.63 -30.89
N ASP A 1061 49.44 -45.46 -29.96
CA ASP A 1061 49.09 -46.49 -28.96
C ASP A 1061 47.64 -46.35 -28.47
N ILE A 1062 47.13 -47.35 -27.75
CA ILE A 1062 45.78 -47.39 -27.13
C ILE A 1062 45.83 -48.17 -25.81
N ALA A 1063 45.23 -47.64 -24.76
CA ALA A 1063 44.81 -48.42 -23.60
C ALA A 1063 43.29 -48.33 -23.45
N ALA A 1064 42.67 -49.29 -22.77
CA ALA A 1064 41.27 -49.22 -22.37
C ALA A 1064 41.06 -49.88 -21.00
N ASN A 1065 40.05 -49.42 -20.25
CA ASN A 1065 39.86 -49.80 -18.85
C ASN A 1065 38.40 -49.72 -18.36
N GLY A 1066 37.42 -49.79 -19.26
CA GLY A 1066 36.01 -49.66 -18.89
C GLY A 1066 35.05 -49.40 -20.05
N THR A 1067 33.78 -49.71 -19.83
CA THR A 1067 32.71 -49.90 -20.83
C THR A 1067 32.11 -48.61 -21.38
N GLY A 1068 32.95 -47.67 -21.80
CA GLY A 1068 32.61 -46.74 -22.88
C GLY A 1068 32.59 -47.44 -24.25
N ILE A 1069 32.30 -46.68 -25.30
CA ILE A 1069 32.42 -47.15 -26.70
C ILE A 1069 33.38 -46.24 -27.45
N PHE A 1070 34.28 -46.84 -28.23
CA PHE A 1070 35.17 -46.13 -29.14
C PHE A 1070 34.64 -46.21 -30.57
N THR A 1071 34.21 -45.09 -31.13
CA THR A 1071 33.78 -44.99 -32.51
C THR A 1071 34.84 -44.26 -33.33
N PHE A 1072 35.42 -44.96 -34.30
CA PHE A 1072 36.34 -44.37 -35.26
C PHE A 1072 35.62 -44.19 -36.60
N LYS A 1073 35.61 -42.95 -37.10
CA LYS A 1073 35.07 -42.57 -38.40
C LYS A 1073 36.21 -42.13 -39.31
N ALA A 1074 36.12 -42.49 -40.58
CA ALA A 1074 37.01 -41.98 -41.61
C ALA A 1074 36.18 -41.77 -42.88
N THR A 1075 36.26 -40.56 -43.44
CA THR A 1075 35.51 -40.18 -44.64
C THR A 1075 36.43 -40.28 -45.86
N ASN A 1076 36.25 -41.28 -46.73
CA ASN A 1076 37.11 -41.43 -47.91
C ASN A 1076 36.48 -40.80 -49.16
N THR A 1077 37.19 -39.85 -49.78
CA THR A 1077 36.89 -39.35 -51.14
C THR A 1077 37.63 -40.18 -52.20
N ALA A 1078 36.91 -40.60 -53.25
CA ALA A 1078 37.22 -41.62 -54.28
C ALA A 1078 38.63 -41.73 -54.94
N THR A 1079 39.63 -40.95 -54.53
CA THR A 1079 40.98 -40.92 -55.13
C THR A 1079 42.12 -41.20 -54.15
N ALA A 1080 41.87 -41.37 -52.85
CA ALA A 1080 42.92 -41.59 -51.85
C ALA A 1080 42.79 -42.96 -51.16
N THR A 1081 43.90 -43.68 -51.06
CA THR A 1081 44.06 -44.77 -50.08
C THR A 1081 44.11 -44.11 -48.71
N THR A 1082 43.06 -44.26 -47.89
CA THR A 1082 43.14 -43.91 -46.46
C THR A 1082 43.56 -45.15 -45.69
N SER A 1083 44.78 -45.16 -45.17
CA SER A 1083 45.25 -46.16 -44.22
C SER A 1083 45.02 -45.66 -42.80
N LEU A 1084 44.40 -46.48 -41.97
CA LEU A 1084 44.35 -46.31 -40.52
C LEU A 1084 45.33 -47.30 -39.90
N ASN A 1085 46.45 -46.80 -39.37
CA ASN A 1085 47.53 -47.63 -38.82
C ASN A 1085 47.52 -47.58 -37.28
N PHE A 1086 47.37 -48.72 -36.63
CA PHE A 1086 47.51 -48.86 -35.16
C PHE A 1086 48.91 -49.42 -34.83
N ALA A 1087 49.77 -48.63 -34.17
CA ALA A 1087 51.17 -48.98 -33.92
C ALA A 1087 51.46 -49.55 -32.51
N ALA A 1088 50.41 -49.91 -31.78
CA ALA A 1088 50.39 -50.09 -30.32
C ALA A 1088 51.49 -50.98 -29.71
N THR A 1089 52.16 -50.44 -28.69
CA THR A 1089 53.08 -51.14 -27.79
C THR A 1089 52.37 -51.50 -26.49
N THR A 1090 52.00 -52.79 -26.35
CA THR A 1090 51.33 -53.36 -25.15
C THR A 1090 50.04 -52.62 -24.76
N ALA A 1091 49.09 -52.56 -25.69
CA ALA A 1091 47.70 -52.27 -25.36
C ALA A 1091 47.17 -53.35 -24.40
N ASP A 1092 46.95 -52.99 -23.13
CA ASP A 1092 46.20 -53.81 -22.18
C ASP A 1092 44.70 -53.46 -22.29
N LEU A 1093 43.86 -54.49 -22.30
CA LEU A 1093 42.43 -54.40 -22.63
C LEU A 1093 41.61 -55.25 -21.65
N ALA A 1094 40.49 -54.71 -21.17
CA ALA A 1094 39.65 -55.37 -20.17
C ALA A 1094 38.57 -56.25 -20.82
N SER A 1095 37.99 -57.16 -20.03
CA SER A 1095 37.10 -58.25 -20.50
C SER A 1095 35.66 -57.80 -20.85
N GLY A 1096 35.50 -56.65 -21.51
CA GLY A 1096 34.21 -56.11 -21.94
C GLY A 1096 34.25 -54.94 -22.94
N ASP A 1097 35.41 -54.62 -23.50
CA ASP A 1097 35.60 -53.43 -24.35
C ASP A 1097 35.07 -53.66 -25.79
N VAL A 1098 34.41 -52.65 -26.37
CA VAL A 1098 33.90 -52.67 -27.75
C VAL A 1098 34.56 -51.56 -28.57
N PHE A 1099 35.29 -51.97 -29.61
CA PHE A 1099 35.81 -51.09 -30.66
C PHE A 1099 34.83 -51.13 -31.83
N ASP A 1100 34.23 -49.99 -32.16
CA ASP A 1100 33.33 -49.82 -33.30
C ASP A 1100 34.02 -49.01 -34.41
N PHE A 1101 34.26 -49.67 -35.53
CA PHE A 1101 34.84 -49.08 -36.73
C PHE A 1101 33.73 -48.75 -37.72
N ASN A 1102 33.23 -47.51 -37.70
CA ASN A 1102 32.21 -47.06 -38.63
C ASN A 1102 32.87 -46.34 -39.83
N LEU A 1103 33.01 -47.06 -40.94
CA LEU A 1103 33.59 -46.56 -42.19
C LEU A 1103 32.49 -46.08 -43.13
N ASP A 1104 32.16 -44.79 -43.09
CA ASP A 1104 31.20 -44.20 -44.04
C ASP A 1104 31.87 -43.90 -45.40
N VAL A 1105 31.32 -44.46 -46.49
CA VAL A 1105 31.91 -44.39 -47.83
C VAL A 1105 31.05 -43.54 -48.75
N VAL A 1106 31.55 -42.35 -49.09
CA VAL A 1106 30.80 -41.36 -49.91
C VAL A 1106 31.07 -41.56 -51.41
N GLY A 1107 30.13 -42.21 -52.10
CA GLY A 1107 29.87 -41.95 -53.53
C GLY A 1107 30.79 -42.62 -54.57
N ILE A 1108 31.08 -43.92 -54.44
CA ILE A 1108 31.80 -44.67 -55.50
C ILE A 1108 30.93 -44.78 -56.76
N GLY A 1109 31.28 -44.03 -57.81
CA GLY A 1109 30.74 -44.21 -59.15
C GLY A 1109 31.21 -45.53 -59.77
N ALA A 1110 30.30 -46.26 -60.39
CA ALA A 1110 30.48 -47.61 -60.93
C ALA A 1110 31.48 -47.70 -62.10
N THR A 1111 32.80 -47.72 -61.85
CA THR A 1111 33.81 -48.24 -62.80
C THR A 1111 35.16 -48.51 -62.14
N GLY A 1112 35.42 -49.77 -61.77
CA GLY A 1112 36.65 -50.50 -62.13
C GLY A 1112 38.03 -50.08 -61.59
N ALA A 1113 38.16 -49.20 -60.61
CA ALA A 1113 39.45 -48.95 -59.95
C ALA A 1113 39.50 -49.63 -58.57
N SER A 1114 40.22 -50.75 -58.44
CA SER A 1114 40.47 -51.42 -57.18
C SER A 1114 41.43 -50.58 -56.32
N VAL A 1115 40.89 -49.74 -55.45
CA VAL A 1115 41.67 -49.06 -54.41
C VAL A 1115 41.78 -50.04 -53.25
N ALA A 1116 42.94 -50.66 -53.06
CA ALA A 1116 43.18 -51.55 -51.93
C ALA A 1116 43.07 -50.76 -50.62
N ARG A 1117 41.99 -50.95 -49.86
CA ARG A 1117 41.78 -50.24 -48.57
C ARG A 1117 42.45 -51.06 -47.48
N GLN A 1118 43.61 -50.63 -47.00
CA GLN A 1118 44.34 -51.37 -45.97
C GLN A 1118 44.07 -50.80 -44.58
N VAL A 1119 43.39 -51.57 -43.72
CA VAL A 1119 43.35 -51.34 -42.27
C VAL A 1119 44.34 -52.31 -41.64
N ILE A 1120 45.47 -51.82 -41.15
CA ILE A 1120 46.45 -52.65 -40.45
C ILE A 1120 46.18 -52.53 -38.95
N VAL A 1121 45.69 -53.61 -38.34
CA VAL A 1121 45.42 -53.68 -36.90
C VAL A 1121 46.45 -54.62 -36.27
N THR A 1122 47.39 -54.07 -35.51
CA THR A 1122 48.29 -54.88 -34.67
C THR A 1122 47.64 -55.02 -33.30
N ALA A 1123 47.18 -56.21 -32.92
CA ALA A 1123 46.42 -56.44 -31.69
C ALA A 1123 47.11 -57.46 -30.75
N GLY A 1124 47.08 -57.16 -29.45
CA GLY A 1124 47.46 -58.11 -28.40
C GLY A 1124 46.43 -59.24 -28.24
N ALA A 1125 46.75 -60.27 -27.46
CA ALA A 1125 45.84 -61.42 -27.27
C ALA A 1125 44.50 -61.03 -26.63
N ASN A 1126 43.47 -61.87 -26.79
CA ASN A 1126 42.09 -61.71 -26.27
C ASN A 1126 41.25 -60.55 -26.86
N THR A 1127 41.85 -59.54 -27.49
CA THR A 1127 41.16 -58.38 -28.12
C THR A 1127 39.97 -58.83 -28.97
N THR A 1128 38.77 -58.30 -28.70
CA THR A 1128 37.59 -58.47 -29.56
C THR A 1128 37.45 -57.23 -30.45
N LEU A 1129 37.44 -57.42 -31.77
CA LEU A 1129 37.26 -56.35 -32.75
C LEU A 1129 35.88 -56.53 -33.41
N LEU A 1130 35.02 -55.53 -33.32
CA LEU A 1130 33.74 -55.49 -34.03
C LEU A 1130 33.90 -54.57 -35.24
N PHE A 1131 33.62 -55.11 -36.42
CA PHE A 1131 33.61 -54.34 -37.65
C PHE A 1131 32.16 -54.22 -38.11
N ASP A 1132 31.64 -52.98 -38.13
CA ASP A 1132 30.34 -52.67 -38.70
C ASP A 1132 30.54 -51.88 -40.00
N VAL A 1133 30.31 -52.55 -41.13
CA VAL A 1133 30.34 -51.94 -42.47
C VAL A 1133 28.90 -51.65 -42.87
N ASP A 1134 28.30 -50.64 -42.25
CA ASP A 1134 26.94 -50.23 -42.56
C ASP A 1134 26.80 -49.72 -44.00
N GLY A 1135 25.76 -50.19 -44.68
CA GLY A 1135 25.14 -49.49 -45.82
C GLY A 1135 25.37 -50.06 -47.22
N ASN A 1136 24.53 -51.01 -47.64
CA ASN A 1136 24.05 -51.25 -49.02
C ASN A 1136 25.06 -51.46 -50.19
N ASN A 1137 26.37 -51.49 -49.97
CA ASN A 1137 27.37 -51.64 -51.04
C ASN A 1137 27.99 -53.05 -51.04
N ILE A 1138 28.07 -53.69 -52.22
CA ILE A 1138 28.73 -55.00 -52.40
C ILE A 1138 30.22 -54.74 -52.71
N TYR A 1139 31.11 -55.18 -51.81
CA TYR A 1139 32.57 -55.08 -51.98
C TYR A 1139 33.13 -56.30 -52.71
N SER A 1140 34.11 -56.08 -53.59
CA SER A 1140 34.84 -57.12 -54.33
C SER A 1140 35.96 -57.71 -53.46
N VAL A 1141 36.39 -58.94 -53.79
CA VAL A 1141 37.58 -59.55 -53.16
C VAL A 1141 38.79 -58.64 -53.38
N GLY A 1142 39.35 -58.09 -52.30
CA GLY A 1142 40.50 -57.18 -52.31
C GLY A 1142 40.19 -55.71 -52.02
N ASP A 1143 38.90 -55.33 -51.90
CA ASP A 1143 38.52 -53.93 -51.67
C ASP A 1143 38.76 -53.46 -50.22
N ILE A 1144 38.68 -54.35 -49.22
CA ILE A 1144 39.08 -54.09 -47.83
C ILE A 1144 40.08 -55.17 -47.41
N GLN A 1145 41.32 -54.79 -47.14
CA GLN A 1145 42.36 -55.65 -46.56
C GLN A 1145 42.54 -55.27 -45.09
N ILE A 1146 42.07 -56.13 -44.19
CA ILE A 1146 42.41 -56.04 -42.76
C ILE A 1146 43.63 -56.93 -42.53
N THR A 1147 44.79 -56.32 -42.26
CA THR A 1147 46.01 -57.08 -41.93
C THR A 1147 46.16 -57.11 -40.41
N LEU A 1148 46.00 -58.29 -39.82
CA LEU A 1148 46.14 -58.51 -38.38
C LEU A 1148 47.56 -58.96 -38.04
N VAL A 1149 48.19 -58.29 -37.07
CA VAL A 1149 49.52 -58.63 -36.57
C VAL A 1149 49.44 -58.86 -35.07
N GLY A 1150 50.03 -59.96 -34.59
CA GLY A 1150 49.90 -60.42 -33.21
C GLY A 1150 50.05 -61.93 -33.10
N GLN A 1151 49.59 -62.51 -31.99
CA GLN A 1151 49.50 -63.97 -31.78
C GLN A 1151 48.26 -64.31 -30.94
N ASN A 1152 47.81 -65.56 -31.03
CA ASN A 1152 46.75 -66.14 -30.19
C ASN A 1152 45.40 -65.38 -30.25
N ILE A 1153 44.94 -65.04 -31.46
CA ILE A 1153 43.56 -64.60 -31.68
C ILE A 1153 42.63 -65.76 -31.30
N ALA A 1154 41.79 -65.57 -30.26
CA ALA A 1154 40.90 -66.60 -29.74
C ALA A 1154 39.72 -66.86 -30.70
N ALA A 1155 39.27 -68.11 -30.79
CA ALA A 1155 38.19 -68.53 -31.69
C ALA A 1155 36.82 -68.02 -31.20
N GLY A 1156 36.44 -66.83 -31.67
CA GLY A 1156 35.22 -66.11 -31.29
C GLY A 1156 35.36 -64.58 -31.27
N ALA A 1157 36.59 -64.06 -31.36
CA ALA A 1157 36.91 -62.63 -31.26
C ALA A 1157 36.49 -61.76 -32.47
N PHE A 1158 35.76 -62.33 -33.43
CA PHE A 1158 35.37 -61.68 -34.68
C PHE A 1158 33.87 -61.87 -34.91
N ASN A 1159 33.12 -60.78 -34.96
CA ASN A 1159 31.70 -60.79 -35.29
C ASN A 1159 31.43 -59.72 -36.34
N ILE A 1160 31.01 -60.14 -37.55
CA ILE A 1160 30.66 -59.24 -38.64
C ILE A 1160 29.18 -58.89 -38.47
N VAL A 1161 28.89 -57.62 -38.17
CA VAL A 1161 27.50 -57.12 -38.04
C VAL A 1161 26.85 -57.05 -39.42
N SER A 1162 27.63 -56.65 -40.43
CA SER A 1162 27.15 -56.23 -41.74
C SER A 1162 28.20 -56.50 -42.85
N GLY A 1163 27.73 -56.77 -44.07
CA GLY A 1163 28.58 -56.95 -45.25
C GLY A 1163 29.18 -58.35 -45.48
N ASN A 1164 29.92 -58.50 -46.58
CA ASN A 1164 30.51 -59.75 -47.08
C ASN A 1164 32.05 -59.71 -47.05
N LEU A 1165 32.63 -59.69 -45.84
CA LEU A 1165 34.07 -59.47 -45.64
C LEU A 1165 34.91 -60.73 -45.92
N VAL A 1166 35.97 -60.61 -46.73
CA VAL A 1166 36.97 -61.66 -46.94
C VAL A 1166 38.25 -61.32 -46.16
N ILE A 1167 38.64 -62.22 -45.26
CA ILE A 1167 39.94 -62.22 -44.56
C ILE A 1167 40.92 -63.08 -45.37
N ALA A 1168 42.22 -62.79 -45.28
CA ALA A 1168 43.31 -63.41 -46.05
C ALA A 1168 44.24 -64.30 -45.19
#